data_AF-A0A2M7L1U2-F1
#
_entry.id   AF-A0A2M7L1U2-F1
#
_cell.length_a   1.000
_cell.length_b   1.000
_cell.length_c   1.000
_cell.angle_alpha   90.00
_cell.angle_beta   90.00
_cell.angle_gamma   90.00
#
_symmetry.space_group_name_H-M   'P 1'
#
loop_
_entity.id
_entity.type
_entity.pdbx_description
1 polymer ?
#
loop_
_entity_poly.entity_id
_entity_poly.type
_entity_poly.pdbx_seq_one_letter_code
_entity_poly.pdbx_strand_id
1 'polypeptide(L)'
;PTNGQGVVTLTHYPGRTVSGRFVSKTAVLGVAETGRVTQRFREYVETFQVTPKDRNLFVNYNTWWTLMPPTEQNCLELMEEFKQKLFDPYGESFDTFTIDDGWDNNDSLWDIRADAFPNGLRPLLDPLRAMNAKLGLWLSPSSGYSHAPWGVANGYEGNSNDWYLCQSGPKYRRDIQRVVTNLEKQNELAFFKFDGFCPSCEAPGHGHLPGPYAVAANTDAYLELLTAVRQTRRDIFLDPTCGMWLSAWWLKYVDSIWGSVSDDYPDIIAPGPSVRDSATTTRDAVFRQRCGEHPGYPPTAIEHLGIIVITPEKWEDNAIDVVGRGCRLLTLYLNPKCFQHGNRDWAFLASLLKWARHNAATLSHTELLPGDPLRREAYGYAHFRGGRGILLLRNPFITPQTVTVKLDEAVGWSRSAILASVGGRTAFAAQVVYPRHEVIQPVLHYGDSVELQLQAYETALLQIEPVEVGQPVLGGVRSMEAERTANGITYVVYGRAGQQATAALVSASTPRSAALDGQPLQATSRKGRTELAMAFPGEARVCSVGGEQRLEARTEQGKWQLTGACTVAVPAGVRAAMHVLCDPRNDLPNAIECVAVVAGKPAEVRTVGAPGNKEQTHTAHTWTWFEFPVPTGRSEVSVTLRPTGEGGYFRGEVGWWLWVEHPLVKRLLTLEWANALPPPLANPLPLPLNMESERQLLTVQAPTVVRAGNRWGDANRPVVYLDETAPDESAQAWGKLQRNQSVWGKEMLIAGHKFTRGLGTHANGRLMYDLTGGNFRTFRALVGR
;
A
#
# COMPACT_ATOMS: atom_id res chain seq x y z
N PRO A 1 8.11 25.30 16.14
CA PRO A 1 8.79 26.42 16.82
C PRO A 1 10.13 26.75 16.12
N THR A 2 10.11 27.74 15.24
CA THR A 2 11.30 28.39 14.69
C THR A 2 11.10 29.89 14.86
N ASN A 3 11.25 30.38 16.09
CA ASN A 3 11.50 31.80 16.27
C ASN A 3 12.94 32.03 15.80
N GLY A 4 13.13 32.88 14.79
CA GLY A 4 14.41 33.23 14.15
C GLY A 4 15.42 33.95 15.05
N GLN A 5 15.49 33.59 16.34
CA GLN A 5 16.41 34.12 17.34
C GLN A 5 17.35 33.04 17.93
N GLY A 6 17.36 31.81 17.39
CA GLY A 6 18.28 30.75 17.83
C GLY A 6 17.99 30.17 19.22
N VAL A 7 16.80 30.41 19.78
CA VAL A 7 16.38 29.84 21.07
C VAL A 7 15.47 28.63 20.83
N VAL A 8 15.85 27.48 21.39
CA VAL A 8 15.04 26.26 21.43
C VAL A 8 14.56 26.01 22.85
N THR A 9 13.24 26.02 23.06
CA THR A 9 12.62 25.68 24.35
C THR A 9 12.05 24.28 24.30
N LEU A 10 12.44 23.43 25.24
CA LEU A 10 11.91 22.08 25.42
C LEU A 10 11.10 22.07 26.72
N THR A 11 9.81 21.73 26.64
CA THR A 11 8.88 21.76 27.78
C THR A 11 8.32 20.37 28.06
N HIS A 12 8.22 20.00 29.34
CA HIS A 12 7.53 18.80 29.80
C HIS A 12 6.47 19.18 30.83
N TYR A 13 5.22 18.80 30.57
CA TYR A 13 4.10 18.97 31.49
C TYR A 13 3.90 17.66 32.26
N PRO A 14 4.40 17.53 33.51
CA PRO A 14 4.20 16.31 34.27
C PRO A 14 2.71 16.08 34.54
N GLY A 15 2.20 14.89 34.21
CA GLY A 15 0.84 14.45 34.53
C GLY A 15 0.59 14.19 36.02
N ARG A 16 1.33 14.84 36.92
CA ARG A 16 1.29 14.66 38.37
C ARG A 16 1.67 15.94 39.10
N THR A 17 1.18 16.08 40.32
CA THR A 17 1.63 17.13 41.24
C THR A 17 3.09 16.88 41.63
N VAL A 18 3.95 17.86 41.41
CA VAL A 18 5.37 17.82 41.78
C VAL A 18 5.54 18.54 43.11
N SER A 19 5.73 17.78 44.20
CA SER A 19 5.94 18.30 45.56
C SER A 19 7.41 18.29 46.00
N GLY A 20 8.33 17.87 45.11
CA GLY A 20 9.76 17.73 45.40
C GLY A 20 10.59 17.58 44.12
N ARG A 21 11.73 16.87 44.21
CA ARG A 21 12.59 16.63 43.04
C ARG A 21 11.83 15.84 41.97
N PHE A 22 11.85 16.34 40.74
CA PHE A 22 11.27 15.68 39.58
C PHE A 22 12.31 15.50 38.49
N VAL A 23 12.31 14.32 37.87
CA VAL A 23 13.14 14.00 36.69
C VAL A 23 12.21 14.03 35.48
N SER A 24 12.49 14.93 34.53
CA SER A 24 11.75 15.00 33.27
C SER A 24 12.07 13.80 32.38
N LYS A 25 11.24 13.56 31.35
CA LYS A 25 11.61 12.67 30.26
C LYS A 25 12.83 13.25 29.52
N THR A 26 13.62 12.39 28.88
CA THR A 26 14.79 12.80 28.10
C THR A 26 14.35 13.70 26.94
N ALA A 27 14.99 14.85 26.81
CA ALA A 27 14.87 15.72 25.65
C ALA A 27 16.20 15.71 24.89
N VAL A 28 16.16 15.74 23.56
CA VAL A 28 17.35 15.67 22.70
C VAL A 28 17.39 16.89 21.80
N LEU A 29 18.57 17.50 21.72
CA LEU A 29 18.90 18.57 20.80
C LEU A 29 20.18 18.18 20.07
N GLY A 30 20.19 18.37 18.75
CA GLY A 30 21.34 18.04 17.91
C GLY A 30 21.44 18.97 16.71
N VAL A 31 22.59 18.94 16.06
CA VAL A 31 22.88 19.65 14.80
C VAL A 31 23.25 18.64 13.73
N ALA A 32 22.97 18.97 12.47
CA ALA A 32 23.26 18.14 11.32
C ALA A 32 23.80 19.02 10.17
N GLU A 33 24.40 18.39 9.18
CA GLU A 33 24.71 19.06 7.91
C GLU A 33 23.43 19.62 7.27
N THR A 34 23.57 20.67 6.48
CA THR A 34 22.44 21.29 5.77
C THR A 34 21.66 20.23 4.97
N GLY A 35 20.34 20.18 5.19
CA GLY A 35 19.46 19.20 4.54
C GLY A 35 19.44 17.79 5.16
N ARG A 36 20.27 17.49 6.16
CA ARG A 36 20.41 16.14 6.74
C ARG A 36 19.80 15.93 8.12
N VAL A 37 19.07 16.91 8.66
CA VAL A 37 18.49 16.83 10.01
C VAL A 37 17.64 15.57 10.20
N THR A 38 16.76 15.25 9.25
CA THR A 38 15.92 14.06 9.29
C THR A 38 16.74 12.78 9.31
N GLN A 39 17.69 12.65 8.39
CA GLN A 39 18.57 11.48 8.28
C GLN A 39 19.39 11.28 9.56
N ARG A 40 20.06 12.33 10.05
CA ARG A 40 20.85 12.27 11.30
C ARG A 40 19.99 11.93 12.51
N PHE A 41 18.75 12.41 12.56
CA PHE A 41 17.85 12.06 13.63
C PHE A 41 17.42 10.58 13.55
N ARG A 42 17.15 10.04 12.37
CA ARG A 42 16.86 8.60 12.19
C ARG A 42 18.07 7.73 12.56
N GLU A 43 19.28 8.12 12.16
CA GLU A 43 20.54 7.47 12.59
C GLU A 43 20.67 7.46 14.12
N TYR A 44 20.32 8.57 14.78
CA TYR A 44 20.27 8.62 16.25
C TYR A 44 19.19 7.68 16.82
N VAL A 45 18.00 7.65 16.24
CA VAL A 45 16.92 6.75 16.67
C VAL A 45 17.36 5.29 16.61
N GLU A 46 18.07 4.89 15.55
CA GLU A 46 18.62 3.55 15.43
C GLU A 46 19.46 3.15 16.65
N THR A 47 20.22 4.06 17.26
CA THR A 47 21.15 3.72 18.37
C THR A 47 20.45 3.16 19.62
N PHE A 48 19.15 3.41 19.79
CA PHE A 48 18.40 2.97 20.96
C PHE A 48 17.24 2.04 20.65
N GLN A 49 17.02 1.66 19.39
CA GLN A 49 15.95 0.71 19.04
C GLN A 49 16.16 -0.61 19.76
N VAL A 50 15.08 -1.16 20.32
CA VAL A 50 15.07 -2.47 20.99
C VAL A 50 15.20 -3.61 20.00
N THR A 51 14.74 -3.41 18.76
CA THR A 51 14.80 -4.41 17.71
C THR A 51 16.25 -4.81 17.43
N PRO A 52 16.58 -6.11 17.39
CA PRO A 52 17.90 -6.58 17.01
C PRO A 52 18.35 -6.02 15.64
N LYS A 53 19.62 -5.63 15.53
CA LYS A 53 20.17 -4.97 14.32
C LYS A 53 20.15 -5.84 13.07
N ASP A 54 20.12 -7.15 13.25
CA ASP A 54 20.01 -8.15 12.20
C ASP A 54 18.56 -8.47 11.82
N ARG A 55 17.57 -8.10 12.65
CA ARG A 55 16.14 -8.28 12.36
C ARG A 55 15.64 -7.15 11.46
N ASN A 56 15.70 -7.39 10.16
CA ASN A 56 15.22 -6.46 9.13
C ASN A 56 13.85 -6.85 8.56
N LEU A 57 13.37 -8.07 8.82
CA LEU A 57 12.05 -8.55 8.45
C LEU A 57 11.56 -9.54 9.53
N PHE A 58 10.27 -9.47 9.84
CA PHE A 58 9.53 -10.35 10.73
C PHE A 58 8.16 -10.61 10.08
N VAL A 59 7.92 -11.85 9.66
CA VAL A 59 6.72 -12.27 8.95
C VAL A 59 5.73 -12.85 9.94
N ASN A 60 4.57 -12.23 10.10
CA ASN A 60 3.53 -12.67 11.03
C ASN A 60 2.30 -13.12 10.25
N TYR A 61 1.84 -14.36 10.38
CA TYR A 61 0.50 -14.75 9.95
C TYR A 61 -0.52 -14.40 11.03
N ASN A 62 -1.68 -13.86 10.65
CA ASN A 62 -2.71 -13.44 11.60
C ASN A 62 -4.09 -14.02 11.22
N THR A 63 -4.79 -14.62 12.20
CA THR A 63 -6.04 -15.35 11.97
C THR A 63 -7.29 -14.49 11.86
N TRP A 64 -7.26 -13.18 12.10
CA TRP A 64 -8.43 -12.29 12.15
C TRP A 64 -9.40 -12.44 10.95
N TRP A 65 -8.88 -12.63 9.75
CA TRP A 65 -9.70 -12.77 8.54
C TRP A 65 -9.95 -14.23 8.09
N THR A 66 -9.52 -15.20 8.90
CA THR A 66 -9.56 -16.63 8.55
C THR A 66 -10.26 -17.48 9.60
N LEU A 67 -9.98 -17.28 10.89
CA LEU A 67 -10.49 -18.10 12.00
C LEU A 67 -11.12 -17.22 13.08
N MET A 68 -12.38 -16.81 12.89
CA MET A 68 -13.14 -16.03 13.88
C MET A 68 -14.46 -16.74 14.24
N PRO A 69 -14.60 -17.32 15.45
CA PRO A 69 -13.57 -17.46 16.49
C PRO A 69 -12.55 -18.58 16.17
N PRO A 70 -11.31 -18.48 16.68
CA PRO A 70 -10.33 -19.55 16.58
C PRO A 70 -10.62 -20.70 17.56
N THR A 71 -10.23 -21.93 17.19
CA THR A 71 -10.27 -23.13 18.03
C THR A 71 -9.01 -23.95 17.83
N GLU A 72 -8.70 -24.86 18.76
CA GLU A 72 -7.56 -25.78 18.63
C GLU A 72 -7.61 -26.53 17.28
N GLN A 73 -8.77 -27.08 16.92
CA GLN A 73 -8.95 -27.84 15.68
C GLN A 73 -8.72 -26.98 14.43
N ASN A 74 -9.37 -25.83 14.31
CA ASN A 74 -9.28 -25.04 13.08
C ASN A 74 -7.90 -24.39 12.88
N CYS A 75 -7.18 -24.12 13.97
CA CYS A 75 -5.79 -23.69 13.94
C CYS A 75 -4.89 -24.81 13.41
N LEU A 76 -5.04 -26.04 13.91
CA LEU A 76 -4.27 -27.20 13.45
C LEU A 76 -4.51 -27.51 11.97
N GLU A 77 -5.77 -27.46 11.52
CA GLU A 77 -6.13 -27.68 10.11
C GLU A 77 -5.48 -26.63 9.19
N LEU A 78 -5.52 -25.35 9.59
CA LEU A 78 -4.92 -24.27 8.82
C LEU A 78 -3.38 -24.35 8.80
N MET A 79 -2.75 -24.70 9.93
CA MET A 79 -1.30 -24.93 10.01
C MET A 79 -0.88 -26.07 9.07
N GLU A 80 -1.65 -27.16 9.01
CA GLU A 80 -1.39 -28.28 8.10
C GLU A 80 -1.53 -27.85 6.63
N GLU A 81 -2.51 -27.01 6.29
CA GLU A 81 -2.64 -26.46 4.94
C GLU A 81 -1.40 -25.62 4.56
N PHE A 82 -0.95 -24.71 5.43
CA PHE A 82 0.28 -23.94 5.20
C PHE A 82 1.51 -24.84 5.10
N LYS A 83 1.60 -25.87 5.95
CA LYS A 83 2.70 -26.83 5.88
C LYS A 83 2.74 -27.53 4.51
N GLN A 84 1.62 -28.10 4.07
CA GLN A 84 1.54 -28.86 2.83
C GLN A 84 1.69 -27.98 1.57
N LYS A 85 1.18 -26.75 1.60
CA LYS A 85 1.10 -25.88 0.42
C LYS A 85 2.22 -24.86 0.31
N LEU A 86 2.80 -24.43 1.43
CA LEU A 86 3.86 -23.41 1.48
C LEU A 86 5.20 -23.99 1.95
N PHE A 87 5.22 -24.66 3.11
CA PHE A 87 6.48 -25.08 3.72
C PHE A 87 7.12 -26.28 3.02
N ASP A 88 6.42 -27.41 2.90
CA ASP A 88 6.98 -28.63 2.31
C ASP A 88 7.44 -28.44 0.85
N PRO A 89 6.71 -27.70 -0.02
CA PRO A 89 7.13 -27.52 -1.41
C PRO A 89 8.24 -26.48 -1.61
N TYR A 90 8.32 -25.46 -0.76
CA TYR A 90 9.18 -24.29 -1.02
C TYR A 90 10.19 -23.97 0.08
N GLY A 91 10.05 -24.57 1.26
CA GLY A 91 10.86 -24.29 2.45
C GLY A 91 10.59 -22.94 3.10
N GLU A 92 9.50 -22.25 2.71
CA GLU A 92 9.15 -20.92 3.19
C GLU A 92 8.07 -20.98 4.28
N SER A 93 8.16 -20.07 5.24
CA SER A 93 7.20 -19.97 6.36
C SER A 93 7.14 -18.56 6.92
N PHE A 94 6.11 -18.31 7.74
CA PHE A 94 6.03 -17.13 8.61
C PHE A 94 6.83 -17.38 9.90
N ASP A 95 7.31 -16.30 10.53
CA ASP A 95 8.02 -16.36 11.81
C ASP A 95 7.05 -16.65 12.97
N THR A 96 5.83 -16.12 12.89
CA THR A 96 4.76 -16.39 13.86
C THR A 96 3.41 -16.68 13.23
N PHE A 97 2.66 -17.60 13.82
CA PHE A 97 1.22 -17.76 13.62
C PHE A 97 0.52 -17.12 14.82
N THR A 98 -0.12 -15.98 14.59
CA THR A 98 -0.81 -15.22 15.61
C THR A 98 -2.29 -15.55 15.62
N ILE A 99 -2.75 -16.10 16.74
CA ILE A 99 -4.17 -16.23 17.03
C ILE A 99 -4.68 -14.83 17.43
N ASP A 100 -5.55 -14.27 16.59
CA ASP A 100 -6.21 -12.99 16.84
C ASP A 100 -7.44 -13.17 17.77
N ASP A 101 -8.27 -12.14 17.92
CA ASP A 101 -9.38 -12.08 18.88
C ASP A 101 -10.29 -13.35 18.95
N GLY A 102 -10.83 -13.62 20.14
CA GLY A 102 -11.77 -14.71 20.40
C GLY A 102 -11.16 -16.02 20.94
N TRP A 103 -9.87 -16.05 21.29
CA TRP A 103 -9.18 -17.20 21.88
C TRP A 103 -9.36 -17.33 23.40
N ASP A 104 -9.86 -16.29 24.06
CA ASP A 104 -9.96 -16.15 25.50
C ASP A 104 -11.40 -15.98 26.01
N ASN A 105 -11.56 -16.00 27.32
CA ASN A 105 -12.83 -15.79 28.00
C ASN A 105 -12.99 -14.32 28.41
N ASN A 106 -13.97 -13.63 27.83
CA ASN A 106 -14.22 -12.22 28.11
C ASN A 106 -14.65 -11.96 29.57
N ASP A 107 -15.15 -12.99 30.27
CA ASP A 107 -15.44 -12.97 31.71
C ASP A 107 -14.22 -13.38 32.57
N SER A 108 -13.04 -12.90 32.18
CA SER A 108 -11.78 -13.14 32.88
C SER A 108 -10.76 -12.04 32.57
N LEU A 109 -9.57 -12.16 33.15
CA LEU A 109 -8.40 -11.36 32.75
C LEU A 109 -7.54 -12.19 31.78
N TRP A 110 -8.07 -12.46 30.59
CA TRP A 110 -7.41 -13.20 29.49
C TRP A 110 -7.13 -14.69 29.76
N ASP A 111 -8.05 -15.39 30.44
CA ASP A 111 -7.99 -16.85 30.57
C ASP A 111 -8.32 -17.52 29.23
N ILE A 112 -7.55 -18.55 28.85
CA ILE A 112 -7.83 -19.35 27.66
C ILE A 112 -9.17 -20.08 27.85
N ARG A 113 -10.06 -19.97 26.88
CA ARG A 113 -11.39 -20.61 26.93
C ARG A 113 -11.30 -22.10 26.60
N ALA A 114 -11.60 -22.92 27.61
CA ALA A 114 -11.44 -24.37 27.56
C ALA A 114 -12.42 -25.09 26.61
N ASP A 115 -13.49 -24.43 26.17
CA ASP A 115 -14.42 -24.96 25.16
C ASP A 115 -13.80 -24.96 23.74
N ALA A 116 -12.99 -23.95 23.42
CA ALA A 116 -12.31 -23.82 22.13
C ALA A 116 -10.90 -24.41 22.12
N PHE A 117 -10.22 -24.35 23.28
CA PHE A 117 -8.86 -24.84 23.49
C PHE A 117 -8.81 -25.75 24.72
N PRO A 118 -9.38 -26.98 24.64
CA PRO A 118 -9.49 -27.89 25.79
C PRO A 118 -8.15 -28.29 26.39
N ASN A 119 -7.07 -28.20 25.60
CA ASN A 119 -5.70 -28.51 26.04
C ASN A 119 -4.81 -27.25 26.14
N GLY A 120 -5.41 -26.06 26.17
CA GLY A 120 -4.71 -24.78 26.05
C GLY A 120 -4.08 -24.59 24.66
N LEU A 121 -3.11 -23.69 24.55
CA LEU A 121 -2.45 -23.38 23.26
C LEU A 121 -1.23 -24.28 22.97
N ARG A 122 -0.79 -25.09 23.93
CA ARG A 122 0.41 -25.95 23.81
C ARG A 122 0.38 -26.95 22.66
N PRO A 123 -0.77 -27.57 22.29
CA PRO A 123 -0.82 -28.49 21.15
C PRO A 123 -0.41 -27.86 19.81
N LEU A 124 -0.47 -26.54 19.70
CA LEU A 124 -0.09 -25.81 18.49
C LEU A 124 1.43 -25.71 18.30
N LEU A 125 2.23 -25.92 19.35
CA LEU A 125 3.67 -25.64 19.33
C LEU A 125 4.45 -26.59 18.42
N ASP A 126 4.16 -27.90 18.46
CA ASP A 126 4.89 -28.89 17.65
C ASP A 126 4.58 -28.77 16.14
N PRO A 127 3.31 -28.59 15.71
CA PRO A 127 2.99 -28.26 14.32
C PRO A 127 3.69 -26.99 13.83
N LEU A 128 3.73 -25.94 14.65
CA LEU A 128 4.44 -24.70 14.31
C LEU A 128 5.94 -24.92 14.14
N ARG A 129 6.58 -25.65 15.07
CA ARG A 129 8.01 -26.02 14.97
C ARG A 129 8.29 -26.84 13.71
N ALA A 130 7.37 -27.72 13.29
CA ALA A 130 7.51 -28.54 12.09
C ALA A 130 7.50 -27.74 10.78
N MET A 131 7.14 -26.45 10.83
CA MET A 131 7.23 -25.49 9.71
C MET A 131 8.05 -24.24 10.06
N ASN A 132 8.99 -24.35 11.02
CA ASN A 132 9.87 -23.26 11.45
C ASN A 132 9.15 -21.97 11.93
N ALA A 133 7.92 -22.09 12.41
CA ALA A 133 7.12 -21.01 12.95
C ALA A 133 7.03 -21.07 14.48
N LYS A 134 6.62 -19.97 15.10
CA LYS A 134 6.35 -19.86 16.55
C LYS A 134 4.92 -19.34 16.78
N LEU A 135 4.43 -19.44 18.01
CA LEU A 135 3.11 -18.94 18.36
C LEU A 135 3.18 -17.43 18.64
N GLY A 136 2.21 -16.68 18.11
CA GLY A 136 1.93 -15.30 18.48
C GLY A 136 0.52 -15.18 19.06
N LEU A 137 0.25 -14.08 19.76
CA LEU A 137 -1.06 -13.85 20.37
C LEU A 137 -1.48 -12.38 20.28
N TRP A 138 -2.75 -12.16 19.98
CA TRP A 138 -3.39 -10.86 20.12
C TRP A 138 -3.96 -10.69 21.53
N LEU A 139 -3.86 -9.50 22.11
CA LEU A 139 -4.63 -9.13 23.30
C LEU A 139 -4.75 -7.61 23.46
N SER A 140 -5.67 -7.17 24.32
CA SER A 140 -5.80 -5.76 24.66
C SER A 140 -5.07 -5.33 25.92
N PRO A 141 -4.09 -4.40 25.85
CA PRO A 141 -3.29 -4.02 27.00
C PRO A 141 -4.12 -3.29 28.07
N SER A 142 -5.21 -2.63 27.66
CA SER A 142 -6.19 -1.96 28.52
C SER A 142 -7.51 -2.74 28.64
N SER A 143 -7.52 -4.03 28.28
CA SER A 143 -8.70 -4.92 28.38
C SER A 143 -9.95 -4.33 27.72
N GLY A 144 -9.80 -3.92 26.45
CA GLY A 144 -10.87 -3.60 25.52
C GLY A 144 -11.72 -4.83 25.14
N TYR A 145 -12.48 -4.74 24.04
CA TYR A 145 -13.15 -5.89 23.41
C TYR A 145 -14.05 -6.71 24.37
N SER A 146 -14.84 -6.00 25.18
CA SER A 146 -15.79 -6.56 26.16
C SER A 146 -15.21 -7.15 27.45
N HIS A 147 -13.91 -6.98 27.72
CA HIS A 147 -13.29 -7.42 28.98
C HIS A 147 -13.49 -6.43 30.15
N ALA A 148 -13.53 -5.13 29.84
CA ALA A 148 -13.63 -4.08 30.85
C ALA A 148 -14.85 -4.21 31.79
N PRO A 149 -16.07 -4.56 31.32
CA PRO A 149 -17.22 -4.77 32.21
C PRO A 149 -16.98 -5.81 33.30
N TRP A 150 -16.44 -6.98 32.94
CA TRP A 150 -16.09 -8.02 33.93
C TRP A 150 -15.00 -7.52 34.89
N GLY A 151 -13.99 -6.81 34.36
CA GLY A 151 -12.91 -6.28 35.17
C GLY A 151 -13.40 -5.31 36.25
N VAL A 152 -14.30 -4.39 35.88
CA VAL A 152 -14.92 -3.45 36.84
C VAL A 152 -15.74 -4.20 37.88
N ALA A 153 -16.54 -5.20 37.47
CA ALA A 153 -17.34 -6.02 38.38
C ALA A 153 -16.47 -6.79 39.39
N ASN A 154 -15.22 -7.12 39.02
CA ASN A 154 -14.25 -7.79 39.89
C ASN A 154 -13.28 -6.82 40.59
N GLY A 155 -13.58 -5.52 40.57
CA GLY A 155 -12.92 -4.52 41.38
C GLY A 155 -11.62 -3.95 40.80
N TYR A 156 -11.38 -4.14 39.51
CA TYR A 156 -10.33 -3.41 38.77
C TYR A 156 -10.78 -1.98 38.44
N GLU A 157 -9.81 -1.10 38.27
CA GLU A 157 -10.02 0.30 37.96
C GLU A 157 -10.51 0.49 36.51
N GLY A 158 -11.79 0.81 36.31
CA GLY A 158 -12.37 1.10 34.99
C GLY A 158 -11.87 2.42 34.39
N ASN A 159 -11.77 2.53 33.07
CA ASN A 159 -11.49 3.81 32.43
C ASN A 159 -12.77 4.68 32.37
N SER A 160 -12.64 5.98 32.14
CA SER A 160 -13.78 6.86 31.85
C SER A 160 -14.42 6.57 30.50
N ASN A 161 -13.69 5.92 29.58
CA ASN A 161 -14.26 5.20 28.46
C ASN A 161 -14.54 3.76 28.92
N ASP A 162 -15.82 3.40 29.03
CA ASP A 162 -16.30 2.13 29.57
C ASP A 162 -15.89 0.89 28.75
N TRP A 163 -15.39 1.10 27.53
CA TRP A 163 -14.79 0.03 26.74
C TRP A 163 -13.47 -0.47 27.32
N TYR A 164 -12.81 0.27 28.23
CA TYR A 164 -11.47 -0.03 28.74
C TYR A 164 -11.37 -0.09 30.27
N LEU A 165 -10.34 -0.79 30.76
CA LEU A 165 -9.77 -0.59 32.10
C LEU A 165 -8.70 0.50 32.07
N CYS A 166 -8.43 1.13 33.21
CA CYS A 166 -7.37 2.13 33.32
C CYS A 166 -6.00 1.44 33.45
N GLN A 167 -5.13 1.59 32.44
CA GLN A 167 -3.81 0.94 32.38
C GLN A 167 -2.95 1.15 33.62
N SER A 168 -3.01 2.35 34.21
CA SER A 168 -2.22 2.72 35.39
C SER A 168 -2.94 2.47 36.73
N GLY A 169 -4.18 1.97 36.67
CA GLY A 169 -4.94 1.49 37.82
C GLY A 169 -4.12 0.51 38.65
N PRO A 170 -3.93 0.74 39.97
CA PRO A 170 -2.99 -0.04 40.77
C PRO A 170 -3.20 -1.55 40.75
N LYS A 171 -4.45 -2.04 40.81
CA LYS A 171 -4.72 -3.48 40.74
C LYS A 171 -4.54 -4.00 39.32
N TYR A 172 -5.13 -3.32 38.34
CA TYR A 172 -5.07 -3.76 36.95
C TYR A 172 -3.63 -3.82 36.44
N ARG A 173 -2.84 -2.75 36.63
CA ARG A 173 -1.43 -2.67 36.25
C ARG A 173 -0.59 -3.82 36.79
N ARG A 174 -0.80 -4.22 38.04
CA ARG A 174 -0.09 -5.33 38.67
C ARG A 174 -0.47 -6.66 38.02
N ASP A 175 -1.77 -6.91 37.88
CA ASP A 175 -2.26 -8.23 37.50
C ASP A 175 -2.13 -8.49 35.99
N ILE A 176 -2.31 -7.49 35.13
CA ILE A 176 -2.12 -7.64 33.68
C ILE A 176 -0.66 -7.97 33.33
N GLN A 177 0.32 -7.37 34.03
CA GLN A 177 1.73 -7.72 33.86
C GLN A 177 1.98 -9.20 34.16
N ARG A 178 1.42 -9.72 35.25
CA ARG A 178 1.53 -11.14 35.60
C ARG A 178 0.85 -12.03 34.57
N VAL A 179 -0.37 -11.69 34.14
CA VAL A 179 -1.14 -12.47 33.15
C VAL A 179 -0.36 -12.59 31.84
N VAL A 180 0.02 -11.45 31.23
CA VAL A 180 0.67 -11.46 29.91
C VAL A 180 2.04 -12.13 29.95
N THR A 181 2.83 -11.92 31.02
CA THR A 181 4.11 -12.62 31.18
C THR A 181 3.95 -14.12 31.45
N ASN A 182 2.86 -14.55 32.06
CA ASN A 182 2.56 -15.97 32.22
C ASN A 182 2.10 -16.61 30.90
N LEU A 183 1.27 -15.93 30.11
CA LEU A 183 0.86 -16.38 28.77
C LEU A 183 2.07 -16.65 27.89
N GLU A 184 3.05 -15.74 27.90
CA GLU A 184 4.32 -15.93 27.18
C GLU A 184 5.06 -17.18 27.67
N LYS A 185 5.34 -17.28 28.96
CA LYS A 185 6.12 -18.40 29.52
C LYS A 185 5.47 -19.76 29.32
N GLN A 186 4.14 -19.84 29.44
CA GLN A 186 3.41 -21.10 29.38
C GLN A 186 3.24 -21.62 27.95
N ASN A 187 3.19 -20.71 26.97
CA ASN A 187 2.89 -21.00 25.57
C ASN A 187 4.03 -20.64 24.61
N GLU A 188 5.21 -20.30 25.13
CA GLU A 188 6.42 -19.99 24.34
C GLU A 188 6.21 -18.91 23.26
N LEU A 189 5.42 -17.89 23.58
CA LEU A 189 5.01 -16.85 22.62
C LEU A 189 6.22 -16.09 22.08
N ALA A 190 6.21 -15.78 20.79
CA ALA A 190 7.27 -15.05 20.10
C ALA A 190 6.81 -13.70 19.52
N PHE A 191 5.51 -13.42 19.57
CA PHE A 191 4.92 -12.18 19.10
C PHE A 191 3.69 -11.80 19.93
N PHE A 192 3.53 -10.52 20.21
CA PHE A 192 2.27 -9.94 20.70
C PHE A 192 1.80 -8.82 19.79
N LYS A 193 0.55 -8.93 19.32
CA LYS A 193 -0.25 -7.83 18.78
C LYS A 193 -1.05 -7.23 19.93
N PHE A 194 -0.75 -6.00 20.31
CA PHE A 194 -1.48 -5.31 21.38
C PHE A 194 -2.46 -4.30 20.80
N ASP A 195 -3.76 -4.53 21.02
CA ASP A 195 -4.83 -3.76 20.40
C ASP A 195 -5.85 -3.26 21.42
N GLY A 196 -6.49 -2.11 21.22
CA GLY A 196 -7.19 -1.36 22.27
C GLY A 196 -6.31 -0.83 23.42
N PHE A 197 -5.58 0.28 23.23
CA PHE A 197 -4.93 1.05 24.31
C PHE A 197 -5.63 2.40 24.52
N CYS A 198 -5.95 2.74 25.77
CA CYS A 198 -6.54 4.04 26.12
C CYS A 198 -5.60 4.87 27.01
N PRO A 199 -4.96 5.93 26.47
CA PRO A 199 -4.04 6.75 27.26
C PRO A 199 -4.75 7.71 28.22
N SER A 200 -5.96 8.19 27.91
CA SER A 200 -6.71 9.14 28.75
C SER A 200 -7.58 8.45 29.79
N CYS A 201 -7.80 9.09 30.94
CA CYS A 201 -8.76 8.64 31.95
C CYS A 201 -9.17 9.80 32.86
N GLU A 202 -10.47 10.04 33.01
CA GLU A 202 -11.04 11.10 33.89
C GLU A 202 -11.27 10.62 35.33
N ALA A 203 -11.16 9.33 35.60
CA ALA A 203 -11.49 8.78 36.91
C ALA A 203 -10.40 9.10 37.96
N PRO A 204 -10.77 9.58 39.17
CA PRO A 204 -9.82 9.82 40.25
C PRO A 204 -9.40 8.51 40.92
N GLY A 205 -8.25 8.51 41.61
CA GLY A 205 -7.80 7.37 42.43
C GLY A 205 -7.10 6.25 41.65
N HIS A 206 -6.95 6.36 40.33
CA HIS A 206 -6.30 5.35 39.48
C HIS A 206 -4.78 5.53 39.34
N GLY A 207 -4.14 6.23 40.29
CA GLY A 207 -2.70 6.47 40.26
C GLY A 207 -2.25 7.62 39.34
N HIS A 208 -3.18 8.44 38.86
CA HIS A 208 -2.92 9.64 38.06
C HIS A 208 -3.90 10.77 38.40
N LEU A 209 -3.62 11.98 37.92
CA LEU A 209 -4.58 13.09 37.93
C LEU A 209 -5.62 12.90 36.81
N PRO A 210 -6.89 13.32 37.00
CA PRO A 210 -7.93 13.20 35.98
C PRO A 210 -7.60 13.88 34.64
N GLY A 211 -8.06 13.26 33.55
CA GLY A 211 -8.10 13.79 32.21
C GLY A 211 -6.78 13.71 31.46
N PRO A 212 -6.33 14.77 30.76
CA PRO A 212 -5.14 14.71 29.91
C PRO A 212 -3.85 14.41 30.69
N TYR A 213 -3.85 14.59 32.01
CA TYR A 213 -2.72 14.25 32.88
C TYR A 213 -2.53 12.74 33.04
N ALA A 214 -3.56 11.91 32.77
CA ALA A 214 -3.50 10.45 32.83
C ALA A 214 -2.57 9.84 31.75
N VAL A 215 -2.40 10.53 30.62
CA VAL A 215 -1.66 10.05 29.44
C VAL A 215 -0.26 9.58 29.81
N ALA A 216 0.46 10.35 30.62
CA ALA A 216 1.81 9.98 31.06
C ALA A 216 1.82 8.71 31.92
N ALA A 217 0.87 8.57 32.85
CA ALA A 217 0.80 7.43 33.76
C ALA A 217 0.37 6.14 33.05
N ASN A 218 -0.66 6.21 32.19
CA ASN A 218 -1.12 5.06 31.41
C ASN A 218 -0.07 4.61 30.39
N THR A 219 0.61 5.56 29.75
CA THR A 219 1.74 5.23 28.86
C THR A 219 2.87 4.56 29.62
N ASP A 220 3.27 5.10 30.79
CA ASP A 220 4.34 4.51 31.60
C ASP A 220 3.97 3.09 32.09
N ALA A 221 2.72 2.87 32.51
CA ALA A 221 2.24 1.55 32.89
C ALA A 221 2.24 0.55 31.71
N TYR A 222 1.94 1.01 30.50
CA TYR A 222 2.03 0.17 29.31
C TYR A 222 3.49 -0.13 28.93
N LEU A 223 4.39 0.85 29.01
CA LEU A 223 5.83 0.65 28.81
C LEU A 223 6.42 -0.37 29.80
N GLU A 224 5.94 -0.38 31.05
CA GLU A 224 6.31 -1.40 32.03
C GLU A 224 5.83 -2.80 31.66
N LEU A 225 4.59 -2.92 31.17
CA LEU A 225 4.08 -4.19 30.64
C LEU A 225 4.96 -4.71 29.49
N LEU A 226 5.24 -3.86 28.50
CA LEU A 226 6.10 -4.19 27.36
C LEU A 226 7.51 -4.60 27.82
N THR A 227 8.06 -3.88 28.80
CA THR A 227 9.37 -4.20 29.40
C THR A 227 9.35 -5.54 30.13
N ALA A 228 8.31 -5.82 30.92
CA ALA A 228 8.16 -7.06 31.65
C ALA A 228 8.09 -8.27 30.70
N VAL A 229 7.33 -8.15 29.61
CA VAL A 229 7.27 -9.18 28.56
C VAL A 229 8.63 -9.38 27.89
N ARG A 230 9.36 -8.32 27.56
CA ARG A 230 10.71 -8.43 26.98
C ARG A 230 11.73 -9.05 27.95
N GLN A 231 11.54 -8.89 29.26
CA GLN A 231 12.38 -9.50 30.28
C GLN A 231 12.18 -11.01 30.38
N THR A 232 10.98 -11.52 30.08
CA THR A 232 10.75 -12.97 30.01
C THR A 232 11.32 -13.56 28.73
N ARG A 233 11.18 -12.85 27.61
CA ARG A 233 11.73 -13.25 26.31
C ARG A 233 12.36 -12.07 25.56
N ARG A 234 13.70 -12.08 25.48
CA ARG A 234 14.45 -10.98 24.84
C ARG A 234 14.20 -10.83 23.34
N ASP A 235 13.95 -11.93 22.63
CA ASP A 235 13.76 -11.95 21.18
C ASP A 235 12.29 -11.81 20.74
N ILE A 236 11.34 -11.68 21.67
CA ILE A 236 9.92 -11.50 21.33
C ILE A 236 9.73 -10.28 20.43
N PHE A 237 8.75 -10.28 19.54
CA PHE A 237 8.38 -9.12 18.74
C PHE A 237 7.12 -8.47 19.32
N LEU A 238 7.16 -7.17 19.60
CA LEU A 238 6.01 -6.46 20.18
C LEU A 238 5.49 -5.42 19.19
N ASP A 239 4.20 -5.49 18.87
CA ASP A 239 3.49 -4.60 17.97
C ASP A 239 2.25 -4.01 18.64
N PRO A 240 2.31 -2.77 19.17
CA PRO A 240 1.13 -2.01 19.54
C PRO A 240 0.38 -1.49 18.30
N THR A 241 -0.83 -1.99 18.09
CA THR A 241 -1.56 -1.88 16.82
C THR A 241 -2.74 -0.90 16.86
N CYS A 242 -2.96 -0.18 17.97
CA CYS A 242 -3.90 0.95 17.99
C CYS A 242 -3.56 2.00 19.05
N GLY A 243 -4.21 3.17 18.96
CA GLY A 243 -4.08 4.23 19.98
C GLY A 243 -2.67 4.85 20.06
N MET A 244 -1.81 4.52 19.08
CA MET A 244 -0.41 4.94 19.04
C MET A 244 -0.26 6.27 18.30
N TRP A 245 0.83 6.97 18.61
CA TRP A 245 1.31 8.11 17.84
C TRP A 245 2.75 7.85 17.43
N LEU A 246 3.14 8.31 16.24
CA LEU A 246 4.45 8.07 15.63
C LEU A 246 5.59 8.84 16.34
N SER A 247 5.90 8.40 17.55
CA SER A 247 7.01 8.86 18.39
C SER A 247 8.11 7.81 18.41
N ALA A 248 9.32 8.20 18.03
CA ALA A 248 10.47 7.30 18.00
C ALA A 248 10.81 6.70 19.37
N TRP A 249 10.35 7.32 20.47
CA TRP A 249 10.62 6.84 21.82
C TRP A 249 9.95 5.51 22.17
N TRP A 250 8.88 5.13 21.46
CA TRP A 250 8.29 3.79 21.57
C TRP A 250 9.30 2.70 21.20
N LEU A 251 10.18 2.98 20.24
CA LEU A 251 11.14 2.00 19.71
C LEU A 251 12.20 1.54 20.71
N LYS A 252 12.28 2.16 21.89
CA LYS A 252 13.05 1.64 23.03
C LYS A 252 12.44 0.37 23.65
N TYR A 253 11.17 0.09 23.35
CA TYR A 253 10.36 -0.93 24.01
C TYR A 253 9.67 -1.88 23.02
N VAL A 254 9.37 -1.40 21.81
CA VAL A 254 8.62 -2.16 20.78
C VAL A 254 9.33 -2.14 19.44
N ASP A 255 8.94 -3.09 18.58
CA ASP A 255 9.58 -3.32 17.29
C ASP A 255 8.91 -2.55 16.15
N SER A 256 7.59 -2.38 16.22
CA SER A 256 6.77 -1.55 15.35
C SER A 256 5.65 -0.90 16.15
N ILE A 257 5.00 0.12 15.57
CA ILE A 257 3.70 0.62 16.04
C ILE A 257 2.81 0.90 14.83
N TRP A 258 1.50 0.78 14.98
CA TRP A 258 0.55 1.10 13.92
C TRP A 258 0.58 2.59 13.54
N GLY A 259 0.74 2.86 12.25
CA GLY A 259 0.90 4.21 11.71
C GLY A 259 -0.39 4.97 11.41
N SER A 260 -1.55 4.52 11.90
CA SER A 260 -2.87 5.08 11.54
C SER A 260 -3.01 5.30 10.03
N VAL A 261 -2.75 4.23 9.28
CA VAL A 261 -2.65 4.21 7.82
C VAL A 261 -3.96 3.75 7.16
N SER A 262 -5.11 4.09 7.74
CA SER A 262 -6.47 3.52 7.53
C SER A 262 -6.75 2.23 8.31
N ASP A 263 -8.02 1.82 8.35
CA ASP A 263 -8.52 0.63 9.08
C ASP A 263 -7.99 -0.68 8.50
N ASP A 264 -8.38 -1.82 9.10
CA ASP A 264 -8.05 -3.19 8.68
C ASP A 264 -8.18 -3.37 7.17
N TYR A 265 -9.36 -3.07 6.63
CA TYR A 265 -9.56 -2.91 5.20
C TYR A 265 -9.49 -1.41 4.86
N PRO A 266 -8.59 -0.99 3.96
CA PRO A 266 -8.39 0.43 3.70
C PRO A 266 -9.60 1.03 2.99
N ASP A 267 -9.84 2.32 3.25
CA ASP A 267 -10.75 3.12 2.42
C ASP A 267 -10.36 3.00 0.95
N ILE A 268 -11.34 3.02 0.05
CA ILE A 268 -11.11 2.95 -1.40
C ILE A 268 -11.42 4.28 -2.08
N ILE A 269 -10.54 5.25 -1.84
CA ILE A 269 -10.76 6.65 -2.23
C ILE A 269 -10.11 7.00 -3.57
N ALA A 270 -9.14 6.21 -4.04
CA ALA A 270 -8.54 6.37 -5.35
C ALA A 270 -9.27 5.52 -6.40
N PRO A 271 -9.68 6.05 -7.56
CA PRO A 271 -10.32 5.21 -8.59
C PRO A 271 -9.42 4.06 -9.05
N GLY A 272 -10.00 2.87 -9.23
CA GLY A 272 -9.25 1.68 -9.69
C GLY A 272 -10.14 0.65 -10.40
N PRO A 273 -9.57 -0.17 -11.31
CA PRO A 273 -10.28 -1.24 -12.01
C PRO A 273 -10.53 -2.46 -11.12
N SER A 274 -9.99 -2.47 -9.90
CA SER A 274 -10.27 -3.44 -8.84
C SER A 274 -10.35 -2.71 -7.50
N VAL A 275 -11.05 -3.30 -6.54
CA VAL A 275 -11.11 -2.74 -5.18
C VAL A 275 -9.71 -2.75 -4.56
N ARG A 276 -8.95 -3.83 -4.80
CA ARG A 276 -7.56 -3.98 -4.36
C ARG A 276 -6.62 -2.86 -4.84
N ASP A 277 -6.72 -2.44 -6.10
CA ASP A 277 -5.87 -1.36 -6.63
C ASP A 277 -6.15 -0.01 -5.96
N SER A 278 -7.43 0.26 -5.71
CA SER A 278 -7.87 1.44 -4.97
C SER A 278 -7.38 1.41 -3.52
N ALA A 279 -7.59 0.28 -2.85
CA ALA A 279 -7.15 0.01 -1.48
C ALA A 279 -5.64 0.21 -1.32
N THR A 280 -4.86 -0.32 -2.26
CA THR A 280 -3.38 -0.21 -2.26
C THR A 280 -2.95 1.24 -2.42
N THR A 281 -3.50 1.93 -3.41
CA THR A 281 -3.19 3.34 -3.69
C THR A 281 -3.55 4.24 -2.49
N THR A 282 -4.69 3.97 -1.84
CA THR A 282 -5.12 4.72 -0.65
C THR A 282 -4.20 4.46 0.53
N ARG A 283 -3.84 3.20 0.80
CA ARG A 283 -2.90 2.84 1.85
C ARG A 283 -1.54 3.52 1.65
N ASP A 284 -1.01 3.52 0.42
CA ASP A 284 0.25 4.18 0.10
C ASP A 284 0.19 5.70 0.25
N ALA A 285 -0.92 6.34 -0.14
CA ALA A 285 -1.11 7.76 0.09
C ALA A 285 -1.02 8.12 1.58
N VAL A 286 -1.74 7.39 2.43
CA VAL A 286 -1.75 7.65 3.88
C VAL A 286 -0.42 7.27 4.53
N PHE A 287 0.20 6.14 4.15
CA PHE A 287 1.52 5.75 4.64
C PHE A 287 2.58 6.83 4.35
N ARG A 288 2.60 7.34 3.12
CA ARG A 288 3.52 8.40 2.70
C ARG A 288 3.23 9.72 3.40
N GLN A 289 1.95 10.06 3.59
CA GLN A 289 1.53 11.20 4.41
C GLN A 289 2.11 11.09 5.84
N ARG A 290 1.96 9.93 6.49
CA ARG A 290 2.46 9.70 7.86
C ARG A 290 3.98 9.82 7.95
N CYS A 291 4.70 9.28 6.97
CA CYS A 291 6.15 9.46 6.87
C CYS A 291 6.55 10.95 6.74
N GLY A 292 5.77 11.73 5.97
CA GLY A 292 5.99 13.17 5.80
C GLY A 292 5.65 14.00 7.04
N GLU A 293 4.59 13.63 7.78
CA GLU A 293 4.19 14.26 9.05
C GLU A 293 5.16 13.94 10.18
N HIS A 294 5.81 12.77 10.14
CA HIS A 294 6.71 12.26 11.17
C HIS A 294 8.10 11.92 10.60
N PRO A 295 8.84 12.89 10.03
CA PRO A 295 10.08 12.60 9.30
C PRO A 295 11.13 11.95 10.19
N GLY A 296 11.15 12.23 11.50
CA GLY A 296 12.08 11.63 12.46
C GLY A 296 11.74 10.19 12.88
N TYR A 297 10.56 9.67 12.53
CA TYR A 297 10.19 8.28 12.76
C TYR A 297 10.66 7.42 11.57
N PRO A 298 11.35 6.29 11.79
CA PRO A 298 11.82 5.45 10.70
C PRO A 298 10.63 4.75 10.01
N PRO A 299 10.45 4.86 8.68
CA PRO A 299 9.38 4.18 7.97
C PRO A 299 9.36 2.66 8.23
N THR A 300 10.53 2.07 8.44
CA THR A 300 10.71 0.63 8.68
C THR A 300 10.06 0.11 9.95
N ALA A 301 9.64 0.97 10.88
CA ALA A 301 9.00 0.59 12.14
C ALA A 301 7.51 0.96 12.18
N ILE A 302 6.91 1.25 11.02
CA ILE A 302 5.47 1.49 10.88
C ILE A 302 4.77 0.17 10.56
N GLU A 303 3.87 -0.27 11.44
CA GLU A 303 2.92 -1.33 11.12
C GLU A 303 1.77 -0.75 10.28
N HIS A 304 1.40 -1.50 9.25
CA HIS A 304 0.48 -1.06 8.21
C HIS A 304 -0.45 -2.17 7.68
N LEU A 305 -0.69 -3.20 8.50
CA LEU A 305 -1.60 -4.32 8.29
C LEU A 305 -1.18 -5.31 7.17
N GLY A 306 -0.05 -5.06 6.52
CA GLY A 306 0.62 -6.02 5.64
C GLY A 306 -0.21 -6.48 4.42
N ILE A 307 -0.09 -7.77 4.08
CA ILE A 307 -0.72 -8.39 2.90
C ILE A 307 -2.08 -8.96 3.31
N ILE A 308 -3.14 -8.49 2.66
CA ILE A 308 -4.53 -8.89 2.96
C ILE A 308 -5.12 -9.60 1.75
N VAL A 309 -5.49 -10.87 1.87
CA VAL A 309 -6.14 -11.66 0.80
C VAL A 309 -7.39 -12.31 1.37
N ILE A 310 -8.50 -11.59 1.27
CA ILE A 310 -9.81 -11.93 1.87
C ILE A 310 -10.95 -11.88 0.84
N THR A 311 -10.61 -11.52 -0.40
CA THR A 311 -11.49 -11.49 -1.57
C THR A 311 -10.77 -12.20 -2.72
N PRO A 312 -11.48 -12.80 -3.69
CA PRO A 312 -10.88 -13.53 -4.82
C PRO A 312 -10.27 -12.60 -5.89
N GLU A 313 -9.94 -11.36 -5.55
CA GLU A 313 -9.33 -10.40 -6.48
C GLU A 313 -7.84 -10.66 -6.64
N LYS A 314 -7.25 -10.16 -7.74
CA LYS A 314 -5.79 -10.12 -7.92
C LYS A 314 -5.16 -9.40 -6.73
N TRP A 315 -4.11 -9.97 -6.14
CA TRP A 315 -3.50 -9.47 -4.90
C TRP A 315 -1.98 -9.30 -4.98
N GLU A 316 -1.35 -9.79 -6.03
CA GLU A 316 0.10 -9.88 -6.15
C GLU A 316 0.79 -8.52 -6.27
N ASP A 317 0.18 -7.56 -6.98
CA ASP A 317 0.68 -6.18 -7.04
C ASP A 317 0.65 -5.53 -5.65
N ASN A 318 -0.45 -5.73 -4.90
CA ASN A 318 -0.57 -5.24 -3.52
C ASN A 318 0.49 -5.87 -2.60
N ALA A 319 0.76 -7.16 -2.75
CA ALA A 319 1.79 -7.84 -1.97
C ALA A 319 3.21 -7.28 -2.25
N ILE A 320 3.50 -6.96 -3.52
CA ILE A 320 4.76 -6.29 -3.90
C ILE A 320 4.83 -4.88 -3.31
N ASP A 321 3.74 -4.11 -3.34
CA ASP A 321 3.70 -2.78 -2.73
C ASP A 321 3.92 -2.82 -1.21
N VAL A 322 3.26 -3.77 -0.53
CA VAL A 322 3.42 -3.99 0.92
C VAL A 322 4.87 -4.25 1.27
N VAL A 323 5.54 -5.18 0.59
CA VAL A 323 6.96 -5.47 0.85
C VAL A 323 7.84 -4.28 0.49
N GLY A 324 7.55 -3.59 -0.62
CA GLY A 324 8.36 -2.48 -1.08
C GLY A 324 8.21 -1.18 -0.27
N ARG A 325 7.29 -1.10 0.70
CA ARG A 325 7.31 -0.04 1.74
C ARG A 325 8.54 -0.15 2.67
N GLY A 326 9.15 -1.34 2.75
CA GLY A 326 10.35 -1.57 3.55
C GLY A 326 10.10 -1.69 5.06
N CYS A 327 8.87 -1.96 5.47
CA CYS A 327 8.54 -2.16 6.88
C CYS A 327 9.05 -3.51 7.38
N ARG A 328 9.56 -3.54 8.61
CA ARG A 328 10.12 -4.77 9.20
C ARG A 328 9.03 -5.76 9.60
N LEU A 329 7.85 -5.30 9.98
CA LEU A 329 6.71 -6.19 10.23
C LEU A 329 5.98 -6.41 8.90
N LEU A 330 5.88 -7.68 8.50
CA LEU A 330 5.09 -8.13 7.37
C LEU A 330 3.98 -9.03 7.89
N THR A 331 2.83 -8.43 8.18
CA THR A 331 1.65 -9.20 8.59
C THR A 331 0.95 -9.82 7.37
N LEU A 332 0.53 -11.07 7.48
CA LEU A 332 -0.17 -11.85 6.47
C LEU A 332 -1.59 -12.13 6.97
N TYR A 333 -2.58 -11.48 6.37
CA TYR A 333 -4.00 -11.77 6.54
C TYR A 333 -4.51 -12.51 5.31
N LEU A 334 -4.14 -13.79 5.20
CA LEU A 334 -4.43 -14.60 4.02
C LEU A 334 -5.49 -15.64 4.35
N ASN A 335 -6.60 -15.61 3.62
CA ASN A 335 -7.58 -16.67 3.59
C ASN A 335 -7.30 -17.54 2.34
N PRO A 336 -6.78 -18.77 2.48
CA PRO A 336 -6.44 -19.64 1.35
C PRO A 336 -7.60 -19.88 0.36
N LYS A 337 -8.86 -19.77 0.82
CA LYS A 337 -10.05 -19.90 -0.03
C LYS A 337 -10.15 -18.81 -1.10
N CYS A 338 -9.43 -17.70 -0.93
CA CYS A 338 -9.38 -16.61 -1.90
C CYS A 338 -8.31 -16.80 -2.97
N PHE A 339 -7.46 -17.83 -2.89
CA PHE A 339 -6.45 -18.14 -3.92
C PHE A 339 -7.11 -18.72 -5.18
N GLN A 340 -7.32 -17.88 -6.19
CA GLN A 340 -8.01 -18.24 -7.43
C GLN A 340 -7.15 -19.08 -8.40
N HIS A 341 -5.84 -19.11 -8.21
CA HIS A 341 -4.89 -19.80 -9.09
C HIS A 341 -4.17 -20.97 -8.41
N GLY A 342 -4.68 -21.44 -7.26
CA GLY A 342 -4.20 -22.65 -6.59
C GLY A 342 -2.69 -22.63 -6.33
N ASN A 343 -1.96 -23.63 -6.86
CA ASN A 343 -0.52 -23.76 -6.65
C ASN A 343 0.30 -22.54 -7.11
N ARG A 344 -0.20 -21.75 -8.09
CA ARG A 344 0.49 -20.53 -8.53
C ARG A 344 0.50 -19.47 -7.42
N ASP A 345 -0.59 -19.29 -6.69
CA ASP A 345 -0.69 -18.27 -5.64
C ASP A 345 0.25 -18.62 -4.48
N TRP A 346 0.31 -19.91 -4.12
CA TRP A 346 1.27 -20.43 -3.15
C TRP A 346 2.74 -20.26 -3.61
N ALA A 347 3.04 -20.57 -4.88
CA ALA A 347 4.37 -20.35 -5.44
C ALA A 347 4.76 -18.87 -5.46
N PHE A 348 3.81 -17.98 -5.77
CA PHE A 348 4.02 -16.54 -5.74
C PHE A 348 4.33 -16.08 -4.31
N LEU A 349 3.49 -16.45 -3.33
CA LEU A 349 3.73 -16.15 -1.92
C LEU A 349 5.11 -16.62 -1.45
N ALA A 350 5.47 -17.87 -1.74
CA ALA A 350 6.77 -18.43 -1.39
C ALA A 350 7.92 -17.63 -2.01
N SER A 351 7.84 -17.35 -3.32
CA SER A 351 8.87 -16.58 -4.02
C SER A 351 9.03 -15.16 -3.46
N LEU A 352 7.91 -14.52 -3.07
CA LEU A 352 7.91 -13.19 -2.48
C LEU A 352 8.53 -13.20 -1.09
N LEU A 353 8.16 -14.15 -0.22
CA LEU A 353 8.73 -14.27 1.13
C LEU A 353 10.24 -14.55 1.06
N LYS A 354 10.66 -15.46 0.18
CA LYS A 354 12.07 -15.76 -0.06
C LYS A 354 12.85 -14.53 -0.53
N TRP A 355 12.29 -13.80 -1.50
CA TRP A 355 12.88 -12.56 -2.01
C TRP A 355 12.95 -11.49 -0.91
N ALA A 356 11.87 -11.28 -0.16
CA ALA A 356 11.80 -10.30 0.90
C ALA A 356 12.83 -10.58 2.01
N ARG A 357 12.94 -11.85 2.46
CA ARG A 357 13.95 -12.25 3.45
C ARG A 357 15.38 -12.05 2.95
N HIS A 358 15.67 -12.43 1.70
CA HIS A 358 16.98 -12.23 1.09
C HIS A 358 17.35 -10.74 0.97
N ASN A 359 16.35 -9.87 0.74
CA ASN A 359 16.54 -8.43 0.52
C ASN A 359 16.25 -7.57 1.76
N ALA A 360 15.85 -8.14 2.90
CA ALA A 360 15.38 -7.42 4.08
C ALA A 360 16.36 -6.36 4.56
N ALA A 361 17.66 -6.71 4.55
CA ALA A 361 18.76 -5.83 4.88
C ALA A 361 18.86 -4.56 4.02
N THR A 362 18.39 -4.61 2.77
CA THR A 362 18.35 -3.45 1.85
C THR A 362 17.03 -2.72 1.98
N LEU A 363 15.91 -3.46 2.05
CA LEU A 363 14.56 -2.91 2.24
C LEU A 363 14.39 -2.10 3.53
N SER A 364 15.27 -2.28 4.52
CA SER A 364 15.25 -1.48 5.75
C SER A 364 15.85 -0.06 5.62
N HIS A 365 16.16 0.38 4.41
CA HIS A 365 16.71 1.71 4.13
C HIS A 365 15.79 2.52 3.19
N THR A 366 14.55 2.77 3.60
CA THR A 366 13.51 3.40 2.79
C THR A 366 13.68 4.92 2.64
N GLU A 367 13.70 5.39 1.39
CA GLU A 367 13.43 6.77 1.00
C GLU A 367 12.19 6.86 0.09
N LEU A 368 11.38 7.91 0.26
CA LEU A 368 10.19 8.12 -0.54
C LEU A 368 10.57 8.80 -1.87
N LEU A 369 10.28 8.16 -3.00
CA LEU A 369 10.40 8.81 -4.31
C LEU A 369 9.25 9.80 -4.52
N PRO A 370 9.41 10.87 -5.33
CA PRO A 370 8.34 11.84 -5.61
C PRO A 370 7.06 11.22 -6.18
N GLY A 371 5.98 12.01 -6.20
CA GLY A 371 4.65 11.62 -6.71
C GLY A 371 3.61 11.51 -5.60
N ASP A 372 2.41 12.01 -5.89
CA ASP A 372 1.22 11.90 -5.04
C ASP A 372 0.21 10.89 -5.61
N PRO A 373 0.00 9.73 -4.93
CA PRO A 373 -0.93 8.72 -5.38
C PRO A 373 -2.38 9.23 -5.57
N LEU A 374 -2.85 10.16 -4.73
CA LEU A 374 -4.21 10.71 -4.80
C LEU A 374 -4.37 11.70 -5.95
N ARG A 375 -3.27 12.27 -6.44
CA ARG A 375 -3.22 13.07 -7.66
C ARG A 375 -2.99 12.22 -8.91
N ARG A 376 -3.04 10.88 -8.77
CA ARG A 376 -2.83 9.91 -9.85
C ARG A 376 -1.41 9.97 -10.43
N GLU A 377 -0.44 10.52 -9.70
CA GLU A 377 0.96 10.61 -10.13
C GLU A 377 1.66 9.29 -9.78
N ALA A 378 2.52 8.79 -10.69
CA ALA A 378 3.37 7.64 -10.37
C ALA A 378 4.30 7.96 -9.19
N TYR A 379 4.48 6.99 -8.30
CA TYR A 379 5.23 7.14 -7.06
C TYR A 379 6.03 5.89 -6.75
N GLY A 380 6.82 5.93 -5.67
CA GLY A 380 7.58 4.76 -5.27
C GLY A 380 8.43 4.94 -4.02
N TYR A 381 9.29 3.94 -3.81
CA TYR A 381 10.21 3.82 -2.69
C TYR A 381 11.57 3.38 -3.21
N ALA A 382 12.63 3.98 -2.67
CA ALA A 382 14.00 3.63 -2.94
C ALA A 382 14.65 3.03 -1.70
N HIS A 383 15.42 1.96 -1.89
CA HIS A 383 16.09 1.23 -0.82
C HIS A 383 17.52 0.97 -1.22
N PHE A 384 18.49 1.53 -0.49
CA PHE A 384 19.90 1.36 -0.83
C PHE A 384 20.73 0.95 0.38
N ARG A 385 21.59 -0.05 0.15
CA ARG A 385 22.60 -0.48 1.12
C ARG A 385 23.88 -0.86 0.40
N GLY A 386 24.90 -0.01 0.54
CA GLY A 386 26.17 -0.19 -0.16
C GLY A 386 25.95 -0.20 -1.68
N GLY A 387 26.45 -1.22 -2.37
CA GLY A 387 26.30 -1.41 -3.81
C GLY A 387 24.98 -2.05 -4.26
N ARG A 388 24.04 -2.34 -3.35
CA ARG A 388 22.73 -2.91 -3.69
C ARG A 388 21.63 -1.86 -3.56
N GLY A 389 20.74 -1.82 -4.55
CA GLY A 389 19.56 -0.96 -4.58
C GLY A 389 18.30 -1.71 -4.97
N ILE A 390 17.16 -1.28 -4.44
CA ILE A 390 15.83 -1.75 -4.82
C ILE A 390 14.94 -0.53 -5.01
N LEU A 391 14.25 -0.46 -6.15
CA LEU A 391 13.23 0.56 -6.39
C LEU A 391 11.87 -0.13 -6.53
N LEU A 392 10.90 0.27 -5.73
CA LEU A 392 9.49 -0.06 -5.95
C LEU A 392 8.83 1.15 -6.63
N LEU A 393 8.23 0.96 -7.80
CA LEU A 393 7.56 2.00 -8.55
C LEU A 393 6.13 1.56 -8.88
N ARG A 394 5.15 2.44 -8.67
CA ARG A 394 3.74 2.17 -8.98
C ARG A 394 3.11 3.31 -9.76
N ASN A 395 2.39 2.96 -10.82
CA ASN A 395 1.45 3.85 -11.48
C ASN A 395 0.06 3.63 -10.86
N PRO A 396 -0.51 4.59 -10.11
CA PRO A 396 -1.84 4.44 -9.51
C PRO A 396 -2.99 4.70 -10.48
N PHE A 397 -2.72 4.88 -11.77
CA PHE A 397 -3.74 5.28 -12.72
C PHE A 397 -3.62 4.57 -14.05
N ILE A 398 -4.67 4.70 -14.88
CA ILE A 398 -4.75 3.98 -16.13
C ILE A 398 -3.77 4.54 -17.17
N THR A 399 -3.57 5.85 -17.23
CA THR A 399 -2.65 6.43 -18.22
C THR A 399 -1.22 5.98 -17.94
N PRO A 400 -0.48 5.44 -18.93
CA PRO A 400 0.94 5.11 -18.76
C PRO A 400 1.75 6.32 -18.34
N GLN A 401 2.70 6.13 -17.42
CA GLN A 401 3.53 7.20 -16.87
C GLN A 401 5.00 6.82 -16.94
N THR A 402 5.85 7.78 -17.28
CA THR A 402 7.31 7.58 -17.27
C THR A 402 7.87 8.12 -15.97
N VAL A 403 8.63 7.29 -15.26
CA VAL A 403 9.31 7.65 -14.02
C VAL A 403 10.81 7.69 -14.28
N THR A 404 11.44 8.80 -13.90
CA THR A 404 12.90 8.96 -13.96
C THR A 404 13.44 9.12 -12.55
N VAL A 405 14.29 8.19 -12.11
CA VAL A 405 14.92 8.20 -10.79
C VAL A 405 16.41 8.47 -10.95
N LYS A 406 16.88 9.59 -10.44
CA LYS A 406 18.31 9.89 -10.37
C LYS A 406 18.93 9.13 -9.19
N LEU A 407 19.99 8.37 -9.46
CA LEU A 407 20.61 7.47 -8.49
C LEU A 407 21.77 8.17 -7.76
N ASP A 408 21.45 8.97 -6.74
CA ASP A 408 22.42 9.71 -5.94
C ASP A 408 22.04 9.76 -4.43
N GLU A 409 22.68 10.65 -3.66
CA GLU A 409 22.39 10.81 -2.22
C GLU A 409 20.92 11.15 -1.94
N ALA A 410 20.19 11.76 -2.88
CA ALA A 410 18.79 12.17 -2.68
C ALA A 410 17.83 10.99 -2.55
N VAL A 411 18.20 9.81 -3.07
CA VAL A 411 17.45 8.55 -2.93
C VAL A 411 18.07 7.62 -1.89
N GLY A 412 18.99 8.13 -1.06
CA GLY A 412 19.67 7.37 -0.01
C GLY A 412 20.86 6.53 -0.51
N TRP A 413 21.28 6.68 -1.77
CA TRP A 413 22.45 5.94 -2.28
C TRP A 413 23.73 6.72 -2.02
N SER A 414 24.59 6.21 -1.15
CA SER A 414 25.82 6.91 -0.79
C SER A 414 27.05 6.42 -1.54
N ARG A 415 27.78 7.35 -2.18
CA ARG A 415 29.02 7.02 -2.91
C ARG A 415 30.08 6.39 -2.01
N SER A 416 30.21 6.87 -0.77
CA SER A 416 31.13 6.28 0.20
C SER A 416 30.71 4.87 0.63
N ALA A 417 29.41 4.62 0.81
CA ALA A 417 28.90 3.30 1.16
C ALA A 417 29.11 2.30 0.01
N ILE A 418 28.95 2.74 -1.23
CA ILE A 418 29.28 1.95 -2.43
C ILE A 418 30.76 1.54 -2.39
N LEU A 419 31.67 2.52 -2.33
CA LEU A 419 33.11 2.24 -2.37
C LEU A 419 33.56 1.29 -1.25
N ALA A 420 32.99 1.42 -0.06
CA ALA A 420 33.27 0.54 1.07
C ALA A 420 32.72 -0.89 0.88
N SER A 421 31.59 -1.05 0.19
CA SER A 421 30.91 -2.35 0.07
C SER A 421 31.35 -3.19 -1.14
N VAL A 422 31.71 -2.55 -2.26
CA VAL A 422 32.02 -3.25 -3.52
C VAL A 422 33.46 -3.05 -4.02
N GLY A 423 34.37 -2.61 -3.14
CA GLY A 423 35.83 -2.67 -3.38
C GLY A 423 36.31 -1.92 -4.62
N GLY A 424 35.66 -0.80 -4.98
CA GLY A 424 36.00 0.01 -6.15
C GLY A 424 35.24 -0.33 -7.44
N ARG A 425 34.32 -1.30 -7.43
CA ARG A 425 33.37 -1.50 -8.55
C ARG A 425 32.47 -0.26 -8.67
N THR A 426 32.28 0.21 -9.90
CA THR A 426 31.51 1.42 -10.20
C THR A 426 30.37 1.21 -11.20
N ALA A 427 30.31 0.05 -11.85
CA ALA A 427 29.28 -0.31 -12.81
C ALA A 427 28.23 -1.24 -12.18
N PHE A 428 26.97 -0.92 -12.41
CA PHE A 428 25.79 -1.66 -11.94
C PHE A 428 24.85 -1.93 -13.12
N ALA A 429 23.85 -2.78 -12.91
CA ALA A 429 22.76 -3.00 -13.85
C ALA A 429 21.41 -2.77 -13.15
N ALA A 430 20.45 -2.20 -13.89
CA ALA A 430 19.07 -2.05 -13.44
C ALA A 430 18.21 -3.12 -14.10
N GLN A 431 17.64 -3.99 -13.28
CA GLN A 431 16.78 -5.09 -13.70
C GLN A 431 15.39 -4.93 -13.10
N VAL A 432 14.36 -4.91 -13.94
CA VAL A 432 12.99 -5.15 -13.49
C VAL A 432 12.89 -6.63 -13.11
N VAL A 433 12.48 -6.92 -11.87
CA VAL A 433 12.32 -8.29 -11.33
C VAL A 433 10.86 -8.64 -11.07
N TYR A 434 9.98 -7.65 -11.03
CA TYR A 434 8.51 -7.80 -11.04
C TYR A 434 7.91 -6.64 -11.85
N PRO A 435 6.86 -6.84 -12.66
CA PRO A 435 6.11 -8.09 -12.87
C PRO A 435 6.74 -9.00 -13.94
N ARG A 436 7.89 -8.60 -14.47
CA ARG A 436 8.65 -9.27 -15.52
C ARG A 436 10.13 -9.22 -15.21
N HIS A 437 10.93 -10.07 -15.85
CA HIS A 437 12.38 -10.06 -15.78
C HIS A 437 12.96 -9.40 -17.02
N GLU A 438 13.57 -8.24 -16.84
CA GLU A 438 14.12 -7.43 -17.93
C GLU A 438 15.24 -6.52 -17.42
N VAL A 439 16.44 -6.64 -17.98
CA VAL A 439 17.50 -5.66 -17.73
C VAL A 439 17.29 -4.46 -18.65
N ILE A 440 16.78 -3.37 -18.08
CA ILE A 440 16.48 -2.14 -18.81
C ILE A 440 17.71 -1.27 -19.03
N GLN A 441 18.72 -1.41 -18.16
CA GLN A 441 19.98 -0.70 -18.29
C GLN A 441 21.13 -1.60 -17.82
N PRO A 442 21.92 -2.19 -18.73
CA PRO A 442 22.94 -3.19 -18.38
C PRO A 442 24.23 -2.57 -17.83
N VAL A 443 24.40 -1.24 -17.95
CA VAL A 443 25.51 -0.49 -17.35
C VAL A 443 24.99 0.85 -16.84
N LEU A 444 25.16 1.10 -15.54
CA LEU A 444 24.87 2.36 -14.87
C LEU A 444 25.95 2.66 -13.82
N HIS A 445 26.12 3.92 -13.50
CA HIS A 445 27.03 4.42 -12.47
C HIS A 445 26.27 5.30 -11.48
N TYR A 446 26.90 5.53 -10.33
CA TYR A 446 26.43 6.53 -9.39
C TYR A 446 26.25 7.90 -10.06
N GLY A 447 25.09 8.53 -9.88
CA GLY A 447 24.71 9.80 -10.49
C GLY A 447 23.93 9.69 -11.81
N ASP A 448 23.90 8.49 -12.42
CA ASP A 448 23.06 8.22 -13.59
C ASP A 448 21.57 8.17 -13.19
N SER A 449 20.68 8.20 -14.18
CA SER A 449 19.23 8.04 -13.99
C SER A 449 18.75 6.71 -14.54
N VAL A 450 17.79 6.10 -13.86
CA VAL A 450 16.99 4.99 -14.37
C VAL A 450 15.65 5.55 -14.83
N GLU A 451 15.24 5.21 -16.04
CA GLU A 451 13.94 5.57 -16.61
C GLU A 451 13.12 4.32 -16.88
N LEU A 452 11.86 4.31 -16.42
CA LEU A 452 10.92 3.23 -16.69
C LEU A 452 9.54 3.82 -17.02
N GLN A 453 8.98 3.38 -18.16
CA GLN A 453 7.57 3.60 -18.45
C GLN A 453 6.72 2.53 -17.75
N LEU A 454 5.90 2.95 -16.81
CA LEU A 454 4.92 2.12 -16.12
C LEU A 454 3.61 2.12 -16.89
N GLN A 455 3.07 0.93 -17.16
CA GLN A 455 1.76 0.77 -17.78
C GLN A 455 0.62 1.08 -16.79
N ALA A 456 -0.62 1.05 -17.29
CA ALA A 456 -1.84 1.26 -16.50
C ALA A 456 -1.85 0.41 -15.23
N TYR A 457 -1.94 1.00 -14.03
CA TYR A 457 -1.91 0.27 -12.74
C TYR A 457 -0.73 -0.69 -12.56
N GLU A 458 0.40 -0.46 -13.25
CA GLU A 458 1.57 -1.32 -13.13
C GLU A 458 2.34 -1.04 -11.84
N THR A 459 2.67 -2.10 -11.12
CA THR A 459 3.62 -2.12 -10.01
C THR A 459 4.88 -2.80 -10.49
N ALA A 460 6.02 -2.12 -10.39
CA ALA A 460 7.31 -2.61 -10.83
C ALA A 460 8.33 -2.60 -9.68
N LEU A 461 9.06 -3.70 -9.56
CA LEU A 461 10.18 -3.82 -8.65
C LEU A 461 11.45 -3.91 -9.47
N LEU A 462 12.42 -3.02 -9.20
CA LEU A 462 13.71 -2.99 -9.85
C LEU A 462 14.80 -3.32 -8.84
N GLN A 463 15.77 -4.12 -9.24
CA GLN A 463 17.03 -4.31 -8.53
C GLN A 463 18.16 -3.59 -9.26
N ILE A 464 18.97 -2.88 -8.47
CA ILE A 464 20.22 -2.26 -8.91
C ILE A 464 21.34 -3.04 -8.25
N GLU A 465 22.07 -3.82 -9.04
CA GLU A 465 23.11 -4.71 -8.54
C GLU A 465 24.44 -4.47 -9.25
N PRO A 466 25.59 -4.71 -8.57
CA PRO A 466 26.89 -4.59 -9.20
C PRO A 466 26.99 -5.52 -10.42
N VAL A 467 27.58 -5.04 -11.51
CA VAL A 467 27.93 -5.93 -12.62
C VAL A 467 29.07 -6.83 -12.15
N GLU A 468 28.76 -8.08 -11.85
CA GLU A 468 29.74 -9.05 -11.37
C GLU A 468 30.75 -9.39 -12.47
N VAL A 469 32.02 -9.46 -12.08
CA VAL A 469 33.12 -9.69 -13.04
C VAL A 469 32.93 -11.06 -13.69
N GLY A 470 32.85 -11.07 -15.02
CA GLY A 470 32.68 -12.29 -15.81
C GLY A 470 31.24 -12.79 -15.92
N GLN A 471 30.27 -12.23 -15.18
CA GLN A 471 28.86 -12.56 -15.38
C GLN A 471 28.30 -11.83 -16.60
N PRO A 472 27.72 -12.54 -17.58
CA PRO A 472 27.05 -11.90 -18.69
C PRO A 472 25.72 -11.28 -18.25
N VAL A 473 25.46 -10.05 -18.70
CA VAL A 473 24.21 -9.32 -18.46
C VAL A 473 23.52 -9.10 -19.81
N LEU A 474 22.36 -9.73 -20.00
CA LEU A 474 21.53 -9.58 -21.20
C LEU A 474 20.43 -8.55 -20.92
N GLY A 475 20.43 -7.45 -21.67
CA GLY A 475 19.42 -6.39 -21.56
C GLY A 475 18.75 -6.02 -22.88
N GLY A 476 17.73 -5.17 -22.79
CA GLY A 476 16.93 -4.71 -23.93
C GLY A 476 15.85 -5.69 -24.40
N VAL A 477 15.71 -6.84 -23.74
CA VAL A 477 14.62 -7.81 -23.94
C VAL A 477 14.23 -8.44 -22.61
N ARG A 478 12.97 -8.88 -22.51
CA ARG A 478 12.54 -9.74 -21.41
C ARG A 478 13.21 -11.09 -21.57
N SER A 479 13.80 -11.61 -20.50
CA SER A 479 14.53 -12.87 -20.56
C SER A 479 14.54 -13.62 -19.23
N MET A 480 14.57 -14.95 -19.31
CA MET A 480 14.83 -15.83 -18.17
C MET A 480 15.91 -16.84 -18.56
N GLU A 481 16.85 -17.09 -17.67
CA GLU A 481 17.83 -18.16 -17.85
C GLU A 481 17.09 -19.51 -17.74
N ALA A 482 17.14 -20.31 -18.81
CA ALA A 482 16.56 -21.64 -18.87
C ALA A 482 17.57 -22.71 -18.46
N GLU A 483 18.82 -22.53 -18.88
CA GLU A 483 19.90 -23.48 -18.64
C GLU A 483 21.25 -22.75 -18.65
N ARG A 484 22.18 -23.22 -17.82
CA ARG A 484 23.58 -22.81 -17.84
C ARG A 484 24.49 -24.02 -17.75
N THR A 485 25.45 -24.07 -18.66
CA THR A 485 26.57 -25.01 -18.65
C THR A 485 27.84 -24.28 -18.21
N ALA A 486 28.96 -25.01 -18.11
CA ALA A 486 30.25 -24.39 -17.82
C ALA A 486 30.58 -23.26 -18.82
N ASN A 487 30.19 -23.39 -20.09
CA ASN A 487 30.64 -22.51 -21.16
C ASN A 487 29.48 -21.86 -21.93
N GLY A 488 28.23 -21.95 -21.44
CA GLY A 488 27.09 -21.43 -22.19
C GLY A 488 25.87 -21.16 -21.34
N ILE A 489 25.01 -20.29 -21.86
CA ILE A 489 23.74 -19.92 -21.24
C ILE A 489 22.66 -19.98 -22.32
N THR A 490 21.54 -20.64 -22.02
CA THR A 490 20.32 -20.58 -22.82
C THR A 490 19.31 -19.71 -22.08
N TYR A 491 18.82 -18.67 -22.75
CA TYR A 491 17.75 -17.79 -22.28
C TYR A 491 16.46 -18.09 -23.03
N VAL A 492 15.33 -18.10 -22.32
CA VAL A 492 14.03 -17.84 -22.95
C VAL A 492 13.91 -16.33 -23.11
N VAL A 493 13.73 -15.84 -24.33
CA VAL A 493 13.53 -14.41 -24.63
C VAL A 493 12.13 -14.19 -25.20
N TYR A 494 11.56 -13.00 -24.92
CA TYR A 494 10.18 -12.67 -25.24
C TYR A 494 10.08 -11.38 -26.05
N GLY A 495 9.17 -11.34 -27.01
CA GLY A 495 8.87 -10.17 -27.83
C GLY A 495 7.52 -10.28 -28.52
N ARG A 496 7.00 -9.17 -29.05
CA ARG A 496 5.73 -9.15 -29.79
C ARG A 496 5.86 -9.91 -31.10
N ALA A 497 4.78 -10.53 -31.56
CA ALA A 497 4.74 -11.11 -32.91
C ALA A 497 5.10 -10.04 -33.96
N GLY A 498 6.00 -10.39 -34.88
CA GLY A 498 6.51 -9.48 -35.92
C GLY A 498 7.54 -8.46 -35.45
N GLN A 499 7.92 -8.45 -34.16
CA GLN A 499 8.91 -7.52 -33.63
C GLN A 499 10.33 -7.86 -34.11
N GLN A 500 11.06 -6.82 -34.49
CA GLN A 500 12.52 -6.84 -34.56
C GLN A 500 13.08 -6.18 -33.30
N ALA A 501 13.93 -6.89 -32.56
CA ALA A 501 14.54 -6.40 -31.34
C ALA A 501 16.07 -6.52 -31.42
N THR A 502 16.75 -5.71 -30.62
CA THR A 502 18.20 -5.81 -30.44
C THR A 502 18.49 -5.93 -28.95
N ALA A 503 18.94 -7.09 -28.52
CA ALA A 503 19.39 -7.28 -27.15
C ALA A 503 20.84 -6.83 -27.01
N ALA A 504 21.17 -6.24 -25.87
CA ALA A 504 22.52 -5.82 -25.51
C ALA A 504 23.09 -6.77 -24.46
N LEU A 505 24.13 -7.50 -24.84
CA LEU A 505 24.89 -8.36 -23.93
C LEU A 505 26.14 -7.62 -23.46
N VAL A 506 26.26 -7.41 -22.15
CA VAL A 506 27.47 -6.90 -21.51
C VAL A 506 28.17 -8.08 -20.85
N SER A 507 29.41 -8.35 -21.26
CA SER A 507 30.17 -9.50 -20.74
C SER A 507 31.67 -9.23 -20.81
N ALA A 508 32.44 -9.86 -19.93
CA ALA A 508 33.90 -9.72 -19.89
C ALA A 508 34.59 -10.21 -21.18
N SER A 509 33.98 -11.20 -21.84
CA SER A 509 34.41 -11.72 -23.15
C SER A 509 33.22 -11.89 -24.08
N THR A 510 33.46 -11.68 -25.38
CA THR A 510 32.46 -11.91 -26.43
C THR A 510 32.13 -13.41 -26.55
N PRO A 511 30.85 -13.79 -26.71
CA PRO A 511 30.48 -15.16 -27.02
C PRO A 511 31.15 -15.66 -28.32
N ARG A 512 31.56 -16.93 -28.35
CA ARG A 512 32.07 -17.59 -29.56
C ARG A 512 30.97 -17.83 -30.59
N SER A 513 29.75 -18.02 -30.12
CA SER A 513 28.56 -18.28 -30.92
C SER A 513 27.32 -17.73 -30.22
N ALA A 514 26.36 -17.32 -31.03
CA ALA A 514 25.01 -16.96 -30.61
C ALA A 514 24.03 -17.61 -31.58
N ALA A 515 22.99 -18.26 -31.04
CA ALA A 515 21.95 -18.89 -31.85
C ALA A 515 20.57 -18.59 -31.28
N LEU A 516 19.59 -18.37 -32.16
CA LEU A 516 18.18 -18.18 -31.82
C LEU A 516 17.38 -19.36 -32.39
N ASP A 517 16.80 -20.17 -31.52
CA ASP A 517 16.21 -21.49 -31.82
C ASP A 517 17.15 -22.39 -32.64
N GLY A 518 18.43 -22.42 -32.26
CA GLY A 518 19.46 -23.21 -32.93
C GLY A 518 19.97 -22.66 -34.27
N GLN A 519 19.40 -21.55 -34.76
CA GLN A 519 19.90 -20.87 -35.97
C GLN A 519 20.92 -19.79 -35.60
N PRO A 520 22.06 -19.67 -36.31
CA PRO A 520 23.06 -18.63 -36.05
C PRO A 520 22.45 -17.23 -36.04
N LEU A 521 22.79 -16.45 -35.02
CA LEU A 521 22.29 -15.09 -34.80
C LEU A 521 23.35 -14.06 -35.20
N GLN A 522 22.93 -12.98 -35.86
CA GLN A 522 23.83 -11.87 -36.16
C GLN A 522 24.21 -11.14 -34.87
N ALA A 523 25.51 -11.08 -34.59
CA ALA A 523 26.08 -10.42 -33.42
C ALA A 523 27.08 -9.34 -33.85
N THR A 524 26.95 -8.14 -33.27
CA THR A 524 27.91 -7.04 -33.50
C THR A 524 28.55 -6.64 -32.18
N SER A 525 29.87 -6.79 -32.07
CA SER A 525 30.60 -6.57 -30.81
C SER A 525 31.45 -5.31 -30.84
N ARG A 526 31.34 -4.48 -29.79
CA ARG A 526 32.16 -3.27 -29.60
C ARG A 526 32.40 -3.01 -28.12
N LYS A 527 33.67 -2.87 -27.72
CA LYS A 527 34.09 -2.45 -26.35
C LYS A 527 33.38 -3.23 -25.22
N GLY A 528 33.34 -4.56 -25.28
CA GLY A 528 32.74 -5.40 -24.22
C GLY A 528 31.20 -5.47 -24.23
N ARG A 529 30.56 -4.86 -25.23
CA ARG A 529 29.12 -4.98 -25.50
C ARG A 529 28.90 -5.70 -26.83
N THR A 530 27.98 -6.67 -26.83
CA THR A 530 27.57 -7.42 -28.02
C THR A 530 26.09 -7.15 -28.28
N GLU A 531 25.75 -6.66 -29.46
CA GLU A 531 24.38 -6.46 -29.91
C GLU A 531 23.89 -7.67 -30.68
N LEU A 532 22.75 -8.22 -30.28
CA LEU A 532 22.15 -9.44 -30.81
C LEU A 532 20.82 -9.07 -31.48
N ALA A 533 20.81 -9.05 -32.82
CA ALA A 533 19.61 -8.74 -33.58
C ALA A 533 18.71 -9.98 -33.66
N MET A 534 17.48 -9.87 -33.18
CA MET A 534 16.53 -10.98 -33.10
C MET A 534 15.16 -10.60 -33.67
N ALA A 535 14.55 -11.57 -34.36
CA ALA A 535 13.21 -11.45 -34.92
C ALA A 535 12.25 -12.35 -34.15
N PHE A 536 11.05 -11.84 -33.84
CA PHE A 536 9.96 -12.61 -33.27
C PHE A 536 8.95 -12.92 -34.37
N PRO A 537 8.71 -14.21 -34.71
CA PRO A 537 7.90 -14.60 -35.85
C PRO A 537 6.43 -14.21 -35.67
N GLY A 538 5.70 -14.19 -36.79
CA GLY A 538 4.29 -13.83 -36.86
C GLY A 538 4.07 -12.42 -37.38
N GLU A 539 2.81 -12.08 -37.65
CA GLU A 539 2.42 -10.75 -38.11
C GLU A 539 2.27 -9.80 -36.92
N ALA A 540 2.63 -8.53 -37.13
CA ALA A 540 2.47 -7.48 -36.14
C ALA A 540 0.97 -7.30 -35.80
N ARG A 541 0.63 -7.56 -34.54
CA ARG A 541 -0.75 -7.45 -34.04
C ARG A 541 -1.01 -6.04 -33.55
N VAL A 542 -1.56 -5.19 -34.41
CA VAL A 542 -1.86 -3.79 -34.10
C VAL A 542 -3.33 -3.63 -33.70
N CYS A 543 -3.58 -3.11 -32.51
CA CYS A 543 -4.90 -2.64 -32.10
C CYS A 543 -5.09 -1.19 -32.51
N SER A 544 -6.33 -0.80 -32.81
CA SER A 544 -6.66 0.60 -33.13
C SER A 544 -8.01 1.00 -32.56
N VAL A 545 -8.13 2.27 -32.20
CA VAL A 545 -9.40 2.94 -31.91
C VAL A 545 -9.60 4.07 -32.92
N GLY A 546 -10.78 4.16 -33.51
CA GLY A 546 -11.17 5.23 -34.45
C GLY A 546 -12.62 5.66 -34.25
N GLY A 547 -13.10 6.56 -35.10
CA GLY A 547 -14.43 7.18 -34.97
C GLY A 547 -14.44 8.42 -34.09
N GLU A 548 -15.63 8.88 -33.72
CA GLU A 548 -15.78 9.91 -32.68
C GLU A 548 -15.31 9.35 -31.34
N GLN A 549 -14.67 10.17 -30.50
CA GLN A 549 -13.96 9.65 -29.32
C GLN A 549 -14.44 10.28 -28.02
N ARG A 550 -15.48 11.11 -28.08
CA ARG A 550 -15.96 11.91 -26.95
C ARG A 550 -17.29 11.38 -26.43
N LEU A 551 -17.40 11.29 -25.11
CA LEU A 551 -18.67 11.14 -24.42
C LEU A 551 -19.40 12.49 -24.44
N GLU A 552 -20.51 12.53 -25.17
CA GLU A 552 -21.39 13.69 -25.26
C GLU A 552 -22.35 13.73 -24.08
N ALA A 553 -22.44 14.90 -23.44
CA ALA A 553 -23.42 15.15 -22.41
C ALA A 553 -24.80 15.44 -23.01
N ARG A 554 -25.81 14.73 -22.54
CA ARG A 554 -27.21 14.91 -22.91
C ARG A 554 -28.07 14.99 -21.66
N THR A 555 -29.22 15.65 -21.79
CA THR A 555 -30.26 15.65 -20.76
C THR A 555 -31.55 15.20 -21.41
N GLU A 556 -32.06 14.05 -20.98
CA GLU A 556 -33.29 13.46 -21.52
C GLU A 556 -34.23 13.14 -20.37
N GLN A 557 -35.47 13.63 -20.45
CA GLN A 557 -36.50 13.41 -19.43
C GLN A 557 -36.04 13.76 -17.99
N GLY A 558 -35.23 14.82 -17.87
CA GLY A 558 -34.65 15.25 -16.59
C GLY A 558 -33.42 14.46 -16.13
N LYS A 559 -33.05 13.37 -16.81
CA LYS A 559 -31.85 12.57 -16.50
C LYS A 559 -30.65 13.00 -17.32
N TRP A 560 -29.52 13.16 -16.64
CA TRP A 560 -28.24 13.29 -17.31
C TRP A 560 -27.89 11.95 -17.97
N GLN A 561 -27.32 12.02 -19.18
CA GLN A 561 -26.74 10.89 -19.89
C GLN A 561 -25.42 11.31 -20.52
N LEU A 562 -24.43 10.43 -20.50
CA LEU A 562 -23.19 10.59 -21.25
C LEU A 562 -23.10 9.47 -22.27
N THR A 563 -23.13 9.81 -23.56
CA THR A 563 -23.15 8.83 -24.66
C THR A 563 -21.93 8.99 -25.53
N GLY A 564 -21.30 7.89 -25.93
CA GLY A 564 -20.23 7.91 -26.92
C GLY A 564 -20.18 6.61 -27.69
N ALA A 565 -19.57 6.66 -28.87
CA ALA A 565 -19.32 5.47 -29.67
C ALA A 565 -17.94 5.56 -30.32
N CYS A 566 -17.24 4.43 -30.45
CA CYS A 566 -15.98 4.32 -31.14
C CYS A 566 -15.92 3.02 -31.96
N THR A 567 -15.00 2.95 -32.90
CA THR A 567 -14.66 1.71 -33.61
C THR A 567 -13.36 1.15 -33.05
N VAL A 568 -13.37 -0.12 -32.67
CA VAL A 568 -12.20 -0.83 -32.18
C VAL A 568 -11.83 -1.94 -33.14
N ALA A 569 -10.53 -2.12 -33.40
CA ALA A 569 -9.99 -3.30 -34.09
C ALA A 569 -9.06 -4.07 -33.16
N VAL A 570 -9.35 -5.36 -32.94
CA VAL A 570 -8.56 -6.26 -32.09
C VAL A 570 -8.10 -7.47 -32.93
N PRO A 571 -6.78 -7.69 -33.12
CA PRO A 571 -6.28 -8.85 -33.85
C PRO A 571 -6.56 -10.19 -33.15
N ALA A 572 -6.45 -11.29 -33.90
CA ALA A 572 -6.62 -12.63 -33.34
C ALA A 572 -5.57 -12.95 -32.26
N GLY A 573 -6.03 -13.58 -31.18
CA GLY A 573 -5.19 -13.98 -30.04
C GLY A 573 -4.79 -12.83 -29.10
N VAL A 574 -5.26 -11.60 -29.34
CA VAL A 574 -5.09 -10.47 -28.42
C VAL A 574 -6.33 -10.36 -27.53
N ARG A 575 -6.14 -10.16 -26.23
CA ARG A 575 -7.25 -9.89 -25.30
C ARG A 575 -7.43 -8.39 -25.15
N ALA A 576 -8.67 -7.92 -25.21
CA ALA A 576 -8.99 -6.52 -25.03
C ALA A 576 -10.29 -6.32 -24.27
N ALA A 577 -10.33 -5.26 -23.47
CA ALA A 577 -11.52 -4.80 -22.76
C ALA A 577 -11.60 -3.28 -22.80
N MET A 578 -12.81 -2.75 -22.84
CA MET A 578 -13.04 -1.33 -22.60
C MET A 578 -13.08 -1.09 -21.11
N HIS A 579 -12.39 -0.03 -20.67
CA HIS A 579 -12.47 0.49 -19.31
C HIS A 579 -13.07 1.88 -19.38
N VAL A 580 -14.04 2.18 -18.51
CA VAL A 580 -14.70 3.49 -18.40
C VAL A 580 -14.65 3.93 -16.94
N LEU A 581 -14.07 5.09 -16.67
CA LEU A 581 -14.09 5.71 -15.36
C LEU A 581 -15.15 6.80 -15.34
N CYS A 582 -15.98 6.80 -14.31
CA CYS A 582 -16.85 7.90 -13.94
C CYS A 582 -16.53 8.32 -12.49
N ASP A 583 -15.91 9.48 -12.32
CA ASP A 583 -15.48 10.06 -11.04
C ASP A 583 -16.26 11.37 -10.78
N PRO A 584 -17.46 11.26 -10.16
CA PRO A 584 -18.22 12.41 -9.69
C PRO A 584 -17.42 13.36 -8.79
N ARG A 585 -17.48 14.65 -9.10
CA ARG A 585 -16.97 15.75 -8.27
C ARG A 585 -18.08 16.44 -7.49
N ASN A 586 -19.31 15.92 -7.56
CA ASN A 586 -20.46 16.36 -6.79
C ASN A 586 -21.20 15.14 -6.23
N ASP A 587 -21.94 15.35 -5.13
CA ASP A 587 -22.77 14.29 -4.57
C ASP A 587 -23.86 13.88 -5.57
N LEU A 588 -24.00 12.57 -5.77
CA LEU A 588 -25.05 11.99 -6.58
C LEU A 588 -26.01 11.21 -5.69
N PRO A 589 -27.33 11.40 -5.86
CA PRO A 589 -28.34 10.71 -5.04
C PRO A 589 -28.52 9.23 -5.43
N ASN A 590 -28.09 8.85 -6.64
CA ASN A 590 -28.30 7.53 -7.22
C ASN A 590 -26.97 6.95 -7.74
N ALA A 591 -26.89 5.62 -7.79
CA ALA A 591 -25.79 4.92 -8.43
C ALA A 591 -25.74 5.23 -9.93
N ILE A 592 -24.55 5.04 -10.51
CA ILE A 592 -24.31 5.21 -11.94
C ILE A 592 -24.35 3.84 -12.60
N GLU A 593 -25.10 3.71 -13.68
CA GLU A 593 -25.07 2.54 -14.54
C GLU A 593 -24.40 2.84 -15.87
N CYS A 594 -23.79 1.81 -16.45
CA CYS A 594 -23.17 1.83 -17.76
C CYS A 594 -23.86 0.79 -18.65
N VAL A 595 -24.48 1.25 -19.75
CA VAL A 595 -25.00 0.39 -20.80
C VAL A 595 -24.01 0.38 -21.95
N ALA A 596 -23.45 -0.79 -22.26
CA ALA A 596 -22.49 -0.96 -23.35
C ALA A 596 -23.07 -1.86 -24.45
N VAL A 597 -22.82 -1.50 -25.71
CA VAL A 597 -23.15 -2.30 -26.90
C VAL A 597 -21.88 -2.51 -27.71
N VAL A 598 -21.57 -3.76 -28.04
CA VAL A 598 -20.39 -4.16 -28.81
C VAL A 598 -20.85 -4.99 -30.01
N ALA A 599 -20.50 -4.55 -31.22
CA ALA A 599 -20.92 -5.18 -32.48
C ALA A 599 -22.45 -5.40 -32.56
N GLY A 600 -23.22 -4.40 -32.12
CA GLY A 600 -24.69 -4.42 -32.13
C GLY A 600 -25.34 -5.29 -31.04
N LYS A 601 -24.58 -5.87 -30.11
CA LYS A 601 -25.09 -6.70 -29.01
C LYS A 601 -24.80 -6.05 -27.66
N PRO A 602 -25.73 -6.10 -26.67
CA PRO A 602 -25.44 -5.68 -25.31
C PRO A 602 -24.23 -6.44 -24.75
N ALA A 603 -23.30 -5.72 -24.12
CA ALA A 603 -22.15 -6.31 -23.43
C ALA A 603 -22.44 -6.45 -21.94
N GLU A 604 -21.88 -7.50 -21.33
CA GLU A 604 -21.90 -7.68 -19.88
C GLU A 604 -20.88 -6.71 -19.26
N VAL A 605 -21.37 -5.81 -18.41
CA VAL A 605 -20.56 -4.76 -17.79
C VAL A 605 -20.24 -5.12 -16.35
N ARG A 606 -18.95 -5.35 -16.08
CA ARG A 606 -18.42 -5.45 -14.72
C ARG A 606 -18.32 -4.06 -14.12
N THR A 607 -18.85 -3.89 -12.92
CA THR A 607 -18.84 -2.62 -12.19
C THR A 607 -17.98 -2.76 -10.93
N VAL A 608 -17.08 -1.82 -10.72
CA VAL A 608 -16.28 -1.67 -9.50
C VAL A 608 -16.52 -0.25 -8.98
N GLY A 609 -16.80 -0.09 -7.70
CA GLY A 609 -17.01 1.24 -7.12
C GLY A 609 -16.63 1.27 -5.65
N ALA A 610 -16.65 2.48 -5.08
CA ALA A 610 -16.56 2.65 -3.63
C ALA A 610 -17.68 1.82 -2.95
N PRO A 611 -17.42 1.12 -1.81
CA PRO A 611 -18.37 0.22 -1.19
C PRO A 611 -19.52 1.08 -0.65
N GLY A 612 -20.74 0.56 -0.69
CA GLY A 612 -21.90 1.29 -0.15
C GLY A 612 -21.89 1.43 1.37
N ASN A 613 -21.04 0.68 2.10
CA ASN A 613 -21.04 0.68 3.56
C ASN A 613 -20.15 1.79 4.13
N LYS A 614 -20.79 2.80 4.74
CA LYS A 614 -20.12 3.94 5.39
C LYS A 614 -19.35 3.57 6.66
N GLU A 615 -19.57 2.39 7.22
CA GLU A 615 -18.82 1.93 8.41
C GLU A 615 -17.39 1.48 8.10
N GLN A 616 -17.08 1.20 6.83
CA GLN A 616 -15.75 0.79 6.36
C GLN A 616 -15.05 1.86 5.52
N THR A 617 -15.63 3.07 5.43
CA THR A 617 -15.09 4.16 4.62
C THR A 617 -15.09 5.48 5.38
N HIS A 618 -13.90 6.03 5.67
CA HIS A 618 -13.74 7.34 6.31
C HIS A 618 -14.02 8.52 5.37
N THR A 619 -14.24 8.27 4.07
CA THR A 619 -14.48 9.32 3.07
C THR A 619 -15.71 9.03 2.19
N ALA A 620 -16.39 10.10 1.77
CA ALA A 620 -17.60 10.05 0.95
C ALA A 620 -17.32 10.13 -0.57
N HIS A 621 -16.07 9.93 -1.00
CA HIS A 621 -15.74 10.08 -2.42
C HIS A 621 -16.27 8.90 -3.23
N THR A 622 -17.27 9.15 -4.07
CA THR A 622 -17.89 8.13 -4.91
C THR A 622 -17.30 8.19 -6.31
N TRP A 623 -16.78 7.06 -6.77
CA TRP A 623 -16.35 6.82 -8.15
C TRP A 623 -16.89 5.46 -8.60
N THR A 624 -17.02 5.29 -9.91
CA THR A 624 -17.44 4.01 -10.50
C THR A 624 -16.61 3.71 -11.73
N TRP A 625 -16.10 2.49 -11.78
CA TRP A 625 -15.32 1.93 -12.85
C TRP A 625 -16.14 0.84 -13.55
N PHE A 626 -16.20 0.90 -14.86
CA PHE A 626 -16.88 -0.08 -15.69
C PHE A 626 -15.86 -0.79 -16.59
N GLU A 627 -16.06 -2.08 -16.78
CA GLU A 627 -15.25 -2.90 -17.68
C GLU A 627 -16.16 -3.83 -18.49
N PHE A 628 -15.88 -3.97 -19.78
CA PHE A 628 -16.54 -4.97 -20.62
C PHE A 628 -15.62 -5.44 -21.76
N PRO A 629 -15.67 -6.73 -22.13
CA PRO A 629 -14.75 -7.30 -23.13
C PRO A 629 -15.05 -6.81 -24.55
N VAL A 630 -14.01 -6.73 -25.39
CA VAL A 630 -14.12 -6.46 -26.84
C VAL A 630 -13.62 -7.68 -27.61
N PRO A 631 -14.44 -8.27 -28.51
CA PRO A 631 -14.02 -9.45 -29.25
C PRO A 631 -12.97 -9.12 -30.31
N THR A 632 -12.26 -10.16 -30.76
CA THR A 632 -11.41 -10.10 -31.96
C THR A 632 -12.21 -9.64 -33.19
N GLY A 633 -11.57 -8.88 -34.06
CA GLY A 633 -12.14 -8.31 -35.28
C GLY A 633 -12.38 -6.81 -35.13
N ARG A 634 -13.15 -6.26 -36.07
CA ARG A 634 -13.61 -4.88 -36.02
C ARG A 634 -14.98 -4.82 -35.35
N SER A 635 -15.08 -4.05 -34.28
CA SER A 635 -16.32 -3.85 -33.53
C SER A 635 -16.66 -2.38 -33.44
N GLU A 636 -17.92 -2.04 -33.66
CA GLU A 636 -18.48 -0.76 -33.23
C GLU A 636 -18.86 -0.91 -31.75
N VAL A 637 -18.45 0.06 -30.93
CA VAL A 637 -18.66 0.07 -29.47
C VAL A 637 -19.40 1.34 -29.13
N SER A 638 -20.48 1.24 -28.36
CA SER A 638 -21.14 2.40 -27.76
C SER A 638 -21.36 2.22 -26.26
N VAL A 639 -21.29 3.34 -25.54
CA VAL A 639 -21.48 3.41 -24.10
C VAL A 639 -22.45 4.53 -23.76
N THR A 640 -23.35 4.24 -22.83
CA THR A 640 -24.23 5.22 -22.19
C THR A 640 -24.05 5.13 -20.67
N LEU A 641 -23.57 6.21 -20.06
CA LEU A 641 -23.57 6.38 -18.60
C LEU A 641 -24.78 7.20 -18.17
N ARG A 642 -25.49 6.76 -17.13
CA ARG A 642 -26.69 7.45 -16.62
C ARG A 642 -26.98 7.07 -15.16
N PRO A 643 -27.78 7.84 -14.41
CA PRO A 643 -28.17 7.47 -13.05
C PRO A 643 -29.26 6.39 -13.08
N THR A 644 -29.24 5.48 -12.10
CA THR A 644 -30.27 4.42 -11.96
C THR A 644 -31.64 4.98 -11.58
N GLY A 645 -31.68 6.08 -10.83
CA GLY A 645 -32.90 6.74 -10.35
C GLY A 645 -33.21 8.07 -11.04
N GLU A 646 -33.76 9.02 -10.29
CA GLU A 646 -33.99 10.38 -10.76
C GLU A 646 -32.71 11.10 -11.20
N GLY A 647 -32.88 11.96 -12.19
CA GLY A 647 -31.84 12.71 -12.85
C GLY A 647 -31.48 13.99 -12.13
N GLY A 648 -30.35 13.97 -11.43
CA GLY A 648 -29.76 15.19 -10.87
C GLY A 648 -28.88 15.93 -11.88
N TYR A 649 -28.00 16.77 -11.35
CA TYR A 649 -26.88 17.34 -12.07
C TYR A 649 -25.64 16.45 -11.88
N PHE A 650 -24.97 16.15 -12.98
CA PHE A 650 -23.68 15.47 -12.99
C PHE A 650 -22.57 16.46 -13.32
N ARG A 651 -21.53 16.47 -12.50
CA ARG A 651 -20.23 17.08 -12.76
C ARG A 651 -19.17 16.10 -12.29
N GLY A 652 -18.42 15.52 -13.22
CA GLY A 652 -17.42 14.52 -12.88
C GLY A 652 -16.36 14.39 -13.97
N GLU A 653 -15.23 13.81 -13.59
CA GLU A 653 -14.25 13.37 -14.57
C GLU A 653 -14.69 12.05 -15.18
N VAL A 654 -14.71 11.99 -16.50
CA VAL A 654 -15.06 10.79 -17.24
C VAL A 654 -14.02 10.53 -18.30
N GLY A 655 -13.59 9.28 -18.39
CA GLY A 655 -12.62 8.81 -19.37
C GLY A 655 -12.89 7.36 -19.74
N TRP A 656 -12.41 6.96 -20.91
CA TRP A 656 -12.54 5.59 -21.39
C TRP A 656 -11.41 5.20 -22.34
N TRP A 657 -11.03 3.93 -22.24
CA TRP A 657 -9.82 3.39 -22.85
C TRP A 657 -10.05 1.97 -23.33
N LEU A 658 -9.30 1.58 -24.34
CA LEU A 658 -9.13 0.18 -24.70
C LEU A 658 -7.86 -0.35 -24.01
N TRP A 659 -8.06 -1.27 -23.08
CA TRP A 659 -7.01 -2.03 -22.41
C TRP A 659 -6.70 -3.29 -23.21
N VAL A 660 -5.44 -3.47 -23.57
CA VAL A 660 -4.99 -4.57 -24.45
C VAL A 660 -3.89 -5.36 -23.79
N GLU A 661 -4.00 -6.68 -23.80
CA GLU A 661 -2.95 -7.61 -23.37
C GLU A 661 -2.47 -8.42 -24.58
N HIS A 662 -1.27 -8.09 -25.07
CA HIS A 662 -0.62 -8.78 -26.18
C HIS A 662 0.09 -10.03 -25.68
N PRO A 663 -0.19 -11.24 -26.21
CA PRO A 663 0.67 -12.39 -25.93
C PRO A 663 2.04 -12.19 -26.57
N LEU A 664 3.09 -12.57 -25.85
CA LEU A 664 4.46 -12.52 -26.34
C LEU A 664 4.90 -13.86 -26.92
N VAL A 665 5.70 -13.79 -27.97
CA VAL A 665 6.33 -14.94 -28.60
C VAL A 665 7.62 -15.28 -27.84
N LYS A 666 7.78 -16.55 -27.50
CA LYS A 666 8.97 -17.08 -26.83
C LYS A 666 9.95 -17.60 -27.86
N ARG A 667 11.24 -17.34 -27.65
CA ARG A 667 12.36 -17.88 -28.44
C ARG A 667 13.46 -18.36 -27.49
N LEU A 668 14.32 -19.28 -27.93
CA LEU A 668 15.47 -19.74 -27.17
C LEU A 668 16.75 -19.10 -27.72
N LEU A 669 17.39 -18.26 -26.92
CA LEU A 669 18.69 -17.66 -27.23
C LEU A 669 19.79 -18.46 -26.53
N THR A 670 20.63 -19.15 -27.30
CA THR A 670 21.79 -19.88 -26.78
C THR A 670 23.06 -19.09 -27.07
N LEU A 671 23.83 -18.81 -26.04
CA LEU A 671 25.13 -18.14 -26.11
C LEU A 671 26.21 -19.07 -25.56
N GLU A 672 27.34 -19.17 -26.26
CA GLU A 672 28.49 -19.96 -25.80
C GLU A 672 29.76 -19.12 -25.74
N TRP A 673 30.63 -19.43 -24.79
CA TRP A 673 31.91 -18.78 -24.56
C TRP A 673 33.06 -19.78 -24.66
N ALA A 674 34.24 -19.28 -25.04
CA ALA A 674 35.44 -20.11 -25.10
C ALA A 674 35.89 -20.59 -23.72
N ASN A 675 35.70 -19.76 -22.69
CA ASN A 675 36.11 -20.03 -21.31
C ASN A 675 34.90 -20.33 -20.44
N ALA A 676 35.15 -21.00 -19.32
CA ALA A 676 34.12 -21.26 -18.34
C ALA A 676 33.57 -19.96 -17.73
N LEU A 677 32.24 -19.88 -17.61
CA LEU A 677 31.53 -18.81 -16.94
C LEU A 677 31.50 -19.05 -15.43
N PRO A 678 31.38 -17.98 -14.63
CA PRO A 678 31.11 -18.15 -13.21
C PRO A 678 29.72 -18.80 -12.99
N PRO A 679 29.50 -19.49 -11.85
CA PRO A 679 28.22 -20.09 -11.52
C PRO A 679 27.12 -19.01 -11.44
N PRO A 680 25.84 -19.37 -11.65
CA PRO A 680 24.76 -18.40 -11.58
C PRO A 680 24.68 -17.77 -10.19
N LEU A 681 24.34 -16.48 -10.12
CA LEU A 681 24.19 -15.77 -8.85
C LEU A 681 22.97 -16.32 -8.09
N ALA A 682 23.16 -16.65 -6.82
CA ALA A 682 22.10 -17.14 -5.95
C ALA A 682 21.22 -15.98 -5.44
N ASN A 683 20.45 -15.38 -6.36
CA ASN A 683 19.52 -14.30 -6.05
C ASN A 683 18.08 -14.80 -6.29
N PRO A 684 17.32 -15.14 -5.22
CA PRO A 684 15.91 -15.47 -5.40
C PRO A 684 15.20 -14.24 -5.97
N LEU A 685 14.32 -14.46 -6.96
CA LEU A 685 13.48 -13.42 -7.57
C LEU A 685 12.01 -13.74 -7.29
N PRO A 686 11.13 -12.74 -7.17
CA PRO A 686 9.70 -12.99 -7.12
C PRO A 686 9.26 -13.63 -8.45
N LEU A 687 8.26 -14.51 -8.37
CA LEU A 687 7.66 -15.14 -9.54
C LEU A 687 7.10 -14.04 -10.47
N PRO A 688 7.58 -13.92 -11.72
CA PRO A 688 7.11 -12.87 -12.61
C PRO A 688 5.76 -13.27 -13.22
N LEU A 689 4.76 -12.38 -13.13
CA LEU A 689 3.40 -12.66 -13.59
C LEU A 689 3.13 -12.22 -15.03
N ASN A 690 3.98 -11.35 -15.58
CA ASN A 690 3.80 -10.73 -16.89
C ASN A 690 4.98 -11.03 -17.84
N MET A 691 5.58 -12.23 -17.76
CA MET A 691 6.61 -12.62 -18.74
C MET A 691 6.03 -12.82 -20.14
N GLU A 692 4.79 -13.35 -20.21
CA GLU A 692 4.20 -13.83 -21.46
C GLU A 692 3.17 -12.87 -22.07
N SER A 693 2.91 -11.74 -21.41
CA SER A 693 2.02 -10.71 -21.92
C SER A 693 2.59 -9.31 -21.77
N GLU A 694 2.28 -8.45 -22.73
CA GLU A 694 2.61 -7.04 -22.68
C GLU A 694 1.33 -6.21 -22.80
N ARG A 695 1.14 -5.35 -21.79
CA ARG A 695 0.01 -4.43 -21.74
C ARG A 695 0.23 -3.24 -22.67
N GLN A 696 -0.82 -2.85 -23.36
CA GLN A 696 -0.91 -1.60 -24.10
C GLN A 696 -2.24 -0.93 -23.78
N LEU A 697 -2.22 0.39 -23.58
CA LEU A 697 -3.43 1.19 -23.46
C LEU A 697 -3.61 2.07 -24.69
N LEU A 698 -4.81 2.05 -25.28
CA LEU A 698 -5.22 3.04 -26.27
C LEU A 698 -6.29 3.94 -25.65
N THR A 699 -5.98 5.23 -25.52
CA THR A 699 -6.91 6.21 -24.99
C THR A 699 -7.96 6.53 -26.03
N VAL A 700 -9.24 6.32 -25.70
CA VAL A 700 -10.36 6.84 -26.51
C VAL A 700 -10.58 8.29 -26.09
N GLN A 701 -10.85 8.51 -24.80
CA GLN A 701 -10.90 9.85 -24.19
C GLN A 701 -10.14 9.83 -22.87
N ALA A 702 -9.17 10.74 -22.72
CA ALA A 702 -8.56 10.99 -21.43
C ALA A 702 -9.62 11.50 -20.43
N PRO A 703 -9.38 11.40 -19.11
CA PRO A 703 -10.33 11.90 -18.12
C PRO A 703 -10.54 13.39 -18.35
N THR A 704 -11.78 13.79 -18.56
CA THR A 704 -12.16 15.19 -18.74
C THR A 704 -13.36 15.49 -17.89
N VAL A 705 -13.43 16.72 -17.35
CA VAL A 705 -14.59 17.14 -16.56
C VAL A 705 -15.77 17.35 -17.51
N VAL A 706 -16.79 16.49 -17.37
CA VAL A 706 -18.04 16.57 -18.11
C VAL A 706 -19.15 17.06 -17.19
N ARG A 707 -20.11 17.78 -17.77
CA ARG A 707 -21.30 18.31 -17.08
C ARG A 707 -22.54 17.88 -17.85
N ALA A 708 -23.54 17.36 -17.14
CA ALA A 708 -24.79 16.93 -17.75
C ALA A 708 -25.96 17.09 -16.75
N GLY A 709 -27.19 17.21 -17.25
CA GLY A 709 -28.34 17.55 -16.43
C GLY A 709 -28.41 19.04 -16.07
N ASN A 710 -29.38 19.40 -15.24
CA ASN A 710 -29.64 20.79 -14.87
C ASN A 710 -29.20 21.07 -13.43
N ARG A 711 -28.16 21.89 -13.27
CA ARG A 711 -27.62 22.29 -11.95
C ARG A 711 -28.58 23.16 -11.15
N TRP A 712 -29.30 24.04 -11.82
CA TRP A 712 -30.00 25.16 -11.20
C TRP A 712 -31.51 24.92 -11.03
N GLY A 713 -31.98 23.69 -11.24
CA GLY A 713 -33.40 23.33 -11.11
C GLY A 713 -34.28 24.14 -12.07
N ASP A 714 -35.45 24.60 -11.63
CA ASP A 714 -36.28 25.51 -12.43
C ASP A 714 -35.55 26.86 -12.62
N ALA A 715 -34.95 27.02 -13.80
CA ALA A 715 -34.21 28.21 -14.21
C ALA A 715 -35.08 29.49 -14.26
N ASN A 716 -36.39 29.37 -14.08
CA ASN A 716 -37.32 30.50 -14.00
C ASN A 716 -37.52 31.02 -12.56
N ARG A 717 -36.93 30.39 -11.53
CA ARG A 717 -37.02 30.92 -10.17
C ARG A 717 -36.30 32.29 -10.09
N PRO A 718 -36.93 33.31 -9.50
CA PRO A 718 -36.34 34.66 -9.43
C PRO A 718 -35.10 34.72 -8.53
N VAL A 719 -34.94 33.77 -7.59
CA VAL A 719 -33.78 33.67 -6.69
C VAL A 719 -33.43 32.20 -6.49
N VAL A 720 -32.15 31.87 -6.63
CA VAL A 720 -31.57 30.58 -6.22
C VAL A 720 -30.64 30.82 -5.04
N TYR A 721 -30.82 30.04 -3.97
CA TYR A 721 -30.01 30.16 -2.77
C TYR A 721 -28.86 29.16 -2.79
N LEU A 722 -27.65 29.62 -2.46
CA LEU A 722 -26.44 28.78 -2.55
C LEU A 722 -26.42 27.62 -1.53
N ASP A 723 -27.20 27.68 -0.44
CA ASP A 723 -27.34 26.54 0.48
C ASP A 723 -28.16 25.37 -0.11
N GLU A 724 -28.90 25.60 -1.21
CA GLU A 724 -29.64 24.54 -1.92
C GLU A 724 -28.71 23.66 -2.77
N THR A 725 -27.50 24.11 -3.08
CA THR A 725 -26.58 23.42 -3.99
C THR A 725 -25.16 23.35 -3.43
N ALA A 726 -24.48 22.23 -3.65
CA ALA A 726 -23.09 22.10 -3.21
C ALA A 726 -22.17 23.05 -4.03
N PRO A 727 -21.17 23.66 -3.40
CA PRO A 727 -20.12 24.36 -4.13
C PRO A 727 -19.28 23.37 -4.95
N ASP A 728 -18.69 23.83 -6.05
CA ASP A 728 -17.75 23.06 -6.87
C ASP A 728 -16.39 22.86 -6.18
N GLU A 729 -16.03 23.82 -5.32
CA GLU A 729 -14.85 23.77 -4.48
C GLU A 729 -15.23 24.28 -3.09
N SER A 730 -14.86 23.54 -2.06
CA SER A 730 -14.94 23.97 -0.68
C SER A 730 -13.64 23.62 0.03
N ALA A 731 -12.79 24.60 0.22
CA ALA A 731 -11.55 24.48 0.99
C ALA A 731 -11.64 25.34 2.24
N GLN A 732 -11.28 24.81 3.40
CA GLN A 732 -11.23 25.59 4.62
C GLN A 732 -10.19 25.03 5.58
N ALA A 733 -9.51 25.92 6.29
CA ALA A 733 -8.39 25.53 7.16
C ALA A 733 -8.82 24.66 8.35
N TRP A 734 -10.10 24.70 8.74
CA TRP A 734 -10.63 23.95 9.86
C TRP A 734 -12.13 23.66 9.70
N GLY A 735 -12.59 22.52 10.22
CA GLY A 735 -14.00 22.09 10.20
C GLY A 735 -14.48 21.61 8.82
N LYS A 736 -15.78 21.33 8.69
CA LYS A 736 -16.46 21.05 7.40
C LYS A 736 -17.45 22.17 7.06
N LEU A 737 -17.73 22.38 5.77
CA LEU A 737 -18.75 23.33 5.34
C LEU A 737 -20.10 22.91 5.91
N GLN A 738 -20.80 23.83 6.55
CA GLN A 738 -22.13 23.59 7.11
C GLN A 738 -23.19 24.32 6.29
N ARG A 739 -24.38 23.73 6.19
CA ARG A 739 -25.55 24.36 5.57
C ARG A 739 -26.51 24.77 6.68
N ASN A 740 -26.97 26.02 6.62
CA ASN A 740 -27.92 26.61 7.56
C ASN A 740 -27.45 26.66 9.02
N GLN A 741 -26.16 26.42 9.24
CA GLN A 741 -25.45 26.45 10.52
C GLN A 741 -24.07 27.06 10.30
N SER A 742 -23.48 27.64 11.35
CA SER A 742 -22.08 28.04 11.38
C SER A 742 -21.15 26.82 11.27
N VAL A 743 -19.86 27.03 10.98
CA VAL A 743 -18.85 25.96 10.92
C VAL A 743 -18.76 25.11 12.21
N TRP A 744 -19.25 25.65 13.34
CA TRP A 744 -19.32 24.99 14.64
C TRP A 744 -20.64 24.21 14.87
N GLY A 745 -21.51 24.09 13.87
CA GLY A 745 -22.83 23.46 14.00
C GLY A 745 -23.84 24.30 14.80
N LYS A 746 -23.53 25.57 15.08
CA LYS A 746 -24.42 26.51 15.80
C LYS A 746 -25.26 27.34 14.85
N GLU A 747 -26.27 28.05 15.36
CA GLU A 747 -27.08 28.99 14.58
C GLU A 747 -26.25 30.04 13.85
N MET A 748 -26.68 30.46 12.66
CA MET A 748 -26.00 31.51 11.90
C MET A 748 -26.43 32.89 12.38
N LEU A 749 -25.46 33.66 12.84
CA LEU A 749 -25.64 35.03 13.30
C LEU A 749 -24.71 35.94 12.49
N ILE A 750 -25.24 37.04 11.97
CA ILE A 750 -24.43 38.14 11.42
C ILE A 750 -24.94 39.43 12.06
N ALA A 751 -24.06 40.14 12.76
CA ALA A 751 -24.39 41.38 13.48
C ALA A 751 -25.58 41.24 14.45
N GLY A 752 -25.69 40.11 15.16
CA GLY A 752 -26.78 39.85 16.10
C GLY A 752 -28.11 39.42 15.46
N HIS A 753 -28.20 39.40 14.12
CA HIS A 753 -29.37 38.92 13.40
C HIS A 753 -29.21 37.44 13.02
N LYS A 754 -30.27 36.67 13.27
CA LYS A 754 -30.34 35.24 12.96
C LYS A 754 -30.74 35.01 11.50
N PHE A 755 -30.02 34.12 10.84
CA PHE A 755 -30.31 33.68 9.48
C PHE A 755 -30.68 32.20 9.49
N THR A 756 -31.80 31.86 8.85
CA THR A 756 -32.24 30.46 8.70
C THR A 756 -31.59 29.78 7.50
N ARG A 757 -30.93 30.56 6.63
CA ARG A 757 -30.31 30.11 5.38
C ARG A 757 -28.92 30.67 5.18
N GLY A 758 -27.99 29.84 4.74
CA GLY A 758 -26.60 30.26 4.54
C GLY A 758 -25.60 29.11 4.62
N LEU A 759 -24.32 29.46 4.47
CA LEU A 759 -23.20 28.54 4.45
C LEU A 759 -22.23 28.89 5.58
N GLY A 760 -22.01 27.97 6.51
CA GLY A 760 -21.05 28.12 7.59
C GLY A 760 -19.68 27.60 7.19
N THR A 761 -18.71 28.50 7.11
CA THR A 761 -17.31 28.17 6.79
C THR A 761 -16.35 28.78 7.81
N HIS A 762 -15.13 28.26 7.87
CA HIS A 762 -14.05 28.86 8.66
C HIS A 762 -13.58 30.16 7.99
N ALA A 763 -13.14 31.13 8.80
CA ALA A 763 -12.74 32.46 8.31
C ALA A 763 -11.66 32.40 7.21
N ASN A 764 -10.74 31.44 7.31
CA ASN A 764 -9.84 31.08 6.22
C ASN A 764 -10.45 29.92 5.42
N GLY A 765 -11.27 30.27 4.43
CA GLY A 765 -11.97 29.34 3.56
C GLY A 765 -12.26 29.91 2.17
N ARG A 766 -12.52 29.02 1.22
CA ARG A 766 -12.82 29.29 -0.19
C ARG A 766 -13.98 28.42 -0.62
N LEU A 767 -15.04 29.05 -1.11
CA LEU A 767 -16.19 28.40 -1.74
C LEU A 767 -16.28 28.88 -3.18
N MET A 768 -16.35 27.95 -4.13
CA MET A 768 -16.54 28.29 -5.55
C MET A 768 -17.82 27.68 -6.11
N TYR A 769 -18.55 28.49 -6.87
CA TYR A 769 -19.72 28.08 -7.64
C TYR A 769 -19.52 28.43 -9.11
N ASP A 770 -19.61 27.43 -9.97
CA ASP A 770 -19.66 27.56 -11.43
C ASP A 770 -21.10 27.82 -11.85
N LEU A 771 -21.38 29.08 -12.20
CA LEU A 771 -22.71 29.60 -12.56
C LEU A 771 -23.18 29.19 -13.97
N THR A 772 -22.40 28.38 -14.70
CA THR A 772 -22.73 27.92 -16.06
C THR A 772 -24.10 27.20 -16.07
N GLY A 773 -24.90 27.49 -17.10
CA GLY A 773 -26.25 26.94 -17.27
C GLY A 773 -27.34 27.68 -16.48
N GLY A 774 -27.00 28.64 -15.64
CA GLY A 774 -27.96 29.53 -14.98
C GLY A 774 -28.00 30.91 -15.62
N ASN A 775 -29.19 31.49 -15.77
CA ASN A 775 -29.39 32.83 -16.31
C ASN A 775 -29.26 33.92 -15.23
N PHE A 776 -28.20 33.88 -14.43
CA PHE A 776 -28.03 34.80 -13.30
C PHE A 776 -27.50 36.16 -13.75
N ARG A 777 -28.09 37.23 -13.22
CA ARG A 777 -27.64 38.62 -13.45
C ARG A 777 -27.01 39.27 -12.22
N THR A 778 -27.35 38.78 -11.04
CA THR A 778 -26.97 39.41 -9.75
C THR A 778 -26.57 38.34 -8.76
N PHE A 779 -25.44 38.56 -8.08
CA PHE A 779 -25.01 37.77 -6.92
C PHE A 779 -25.10 38.64 -5.66
N ARG A 780 -25.70 38.11 -4.59
CA ARG A 780 -25.81 38.80 -3.30
C ARG A 780 -25.41 37.84 -2.18
N ALA A 781 -24.49 38.28 -1.33
CA ALA A 781 -24.10 37.58 -0.12
C ALA A 781 -23.92 38.58 1.03
N LEU A 782 -24.22 38.14 2.25
CA LEU A 782 -23.88 38.84 3.49
C LEU A 782 -22.83 37.97 4.20
N VAL A 783 -21.66 38.53 4.47
CA VAL A 783 -20.54 37.81 5.12
C VAL A 783 -20.31 38.45 6.49
N GLY A 784 -20.26 37.62 7.53
CA GLY A 784 -20.08 38.07 8.91
C GLY A 784 -19.48 36.98 9.78
N ARG A 785 -19.11 37.36 11.01
CA ARG A 785 -18.58 36.45 12.03
C ARG A 785 -19.65 36.13 13.07
#